data_AF-A0A6A7L748-F1
#
_entry.id   AF-A0A6A7L748-F1
#
_cell.length_a   1.000
_cell.length_b   1.000
_cell.length_c   1.000
_cell.angle_alpha   90.00
_cell.angle_beta   90.00
_cell.angle_gamma   90.00
#
_symmetry.space_group_name_H-M   'P 1'
#
loop_
_entity.id
_entity.type
_entity.pdbx_description
1 polymer ?
#
loop_
_entity_poly.entity_id
_entity_poly.type
_entity_poly.pdbx_seq_one_letter_code
_entity_poly.pdbx_strand_id
1 'polypeptide(L)'
;MTSWGRKLRGWCRRRSIEAELREEMQAHLDMKAEETCDPDGARRQFGNTTLLLEEARDAWGWPQVEAWLRDFRYGLRMMRRRPGFAATVVLTLALGIGSSSTIFSLIDTVLIRPLAYPSPDSLVALHEKKPSDDRARTPVAPGRLEDWQRLATSFEALAGSTTDTLTDTTGPVPERISGAFVSPRFFTVLGVTPIAGRVFNAEEEQFGGPAVVVVSEGFWRRRFGADPRVLGRSLMLAEGSFTIVGVMPAAVQHPSAATEIWVPGKTPPDLLEVREARFYNAVGRLKEGVTLEQAHADLAAVQRTLGEQYPKTDAGWSVGIRPLKEELVGEVRLALWLLLGSVGLLLLIACANIACLLLVQLNGRRAEIATRHAIGASHAAIARQLLAEGLVYSLAGGLLGLVAAFAGVELLRKRLPDVPRISELAVNTRMLAFVLGVSVLAAVLFSLAPVLQTFRHNLAGSVIRSGKGAVSRSQRLPRILVGAQLALATVLLVGAGLFLRTLMSLQEAPLGFRPDSVLTLRISFSSSFAEPPDAAVPRHPERRAIAAGLLRAAVDGSAARHVGPRPIPHAPGDHLFGDGAGARRRGTLRRHGIHGDRADQGDWHPRGDGSAPRPDPLRDLAIRRATDRRRVASRDRACSGGIETRRYSPVRCPCLRRPDVSGCGRRVDRGGARCLPDSRSACHDHRSDTSAPGAVARSVKI
;
A
#
# COMPACT_ATOMS: atom_id res chain seq x y z
N MET A 1 14.58 -43.69 19.96
CA MET A 1 14.58 -42.45 19.15
C MET A 1 13.36 -42.39 18.24
N THR A 2 12.89 -41.19 17.89
CA THR A 2 11.76 -40.98 16.95
C THR A 2 12.05 -41.55 15.55
N SER A 3 11.01 -41.89 14.80
CA SER A 3 11.10 -42.38 13.41
C SER A 3 11.85 -41.41 12.50
N TRP A 4 11.62 -40.11 12.68
CA TRP A 4 12.33 -39.01 12.02
C TRP A 4 13.85 -39.14 12.18
N GLY A 5 14.34 -39.32 13.41
CA GLY A 5 15.78 -39.44 13.73
C GLY A 5 16.46 -40.72 13.24
N ARG A 6 15.69 -41.70 12.71
CA ARG A 6 16.20 -42.83 11.93
C ARG A 6 16.22 -42.51 10.43
N LYS A 7 15.10 -42.06 9.86
CA LYS A 7 15.03 -41.72 8.42
C LYS A 7 16.00 -40.61 8.00
N LEU A 8 16.25 -39.62 8.86
CA LEU A 8 17.23 -38.55 8.58
C LEU A 8 18.67 -39.10 8.44
N ARG A 9 19.04 -40.09 9.27
CA ARG A 9 20.33 -40.80 9.16
C ARG A 9 20.40 -41.68 7.93
N GLY A 10 19.30 -42.39 7.61
CA GLY A 10 19.18 -43.18 6.38
C GLY A 10 19.38 -42.33 5.13
N TRP A 11 18.85 -41.11 5.09
CA TRP A 11 19.05 -40.16 4.00
C TRP A 11 20.53 -39.72 3.87
N CYS A 12 21.19 -39.37 4.98
CA CYS A 12 22.61 -38.96 4.95
C CYS A 12 23.58 -40.10 4.62
N ARG A 13 23.32 -41.34 5.08
CA ARG A 13 24.15 -42.53 4.79
C ARG A 13 23.66 -43.35 3.59
N ARG A 14 22.72 -42.83 2.79
CA ARG A 14 22.02 -43.59 1.74
C ARG A 14 22.94 -44.40 0.82
N ARG A 15 24.11 -43.87 0.43
CA ARG A 15 25.05 -44.58 -0.45
C ARG A 15 25.74 -45.80 0.17
N SER A 16 26.03 -45.79 1.47
CA SER A 16 26.59 -46.98 2.13
C SER A 16 25.50 -48.02 2.32
N ILE A 17 24.33 -47.60 2.82
CA ILE A 17 23.18 -48.47 3.07
C ILE A 17 22.67 -49.14 1.78
N GLU A 18 22.69 -48.44 0.63
CA GLU A 18 22.38 -49.04 -0.67
C GLU A 18 23.46 -50.01 -1.19
N ALA A 19 24.70 -49.94 -0.71
CA ALA A 19 25.77 -50.89 -1.08
C ALA A 19 25.72 -52.12 -0.17
N GLU A 20 25.74 -51.88 1.13
CA GLU A 20 25.60 -52.84 2.23
C GLU A 20 24.38 -53.77 2.02
N LEU A 21 23.20 -53.22 1.68
CA LEU A 21 22.01 -54.01 1.36
C LEU A 21 22.13 -54.82 0.04
N ARG A 22 22.90 -54.35 -0.96
CA ARG A 22 23.15 -55.15 -2.18
C ARG A 22 24.12 -56.29 -1.92
N GLU A 23 25.15 -56.05 -1.12
CA GLU A 23 26.12 -57.07 -0.70
C GLU A 23 25.42 -58.15 0.14
N GLU A 24 24.56 -57.77 1.09
CA GLU A 24 23.74 -58.68 1.89
C GLU A 24 22.72 -59.47 1.03
N MET A 25 22.00 -58.82 0.11
CA MET A 25 21.08 -59.50 -0.81
C MET A 25 21.81 -60.44 -1.78
N GLN A 26 23.03 -60.12 -2.20
CA GLN A 26 23.80 -60.96 -3.11
C GLN A 26 24.40 -62.16 -2.39
N ALA A 27 24.96 -62.00 -1.19
CA ALA A 27 25.39 -63.11 -0.35
C ALA A 27 24.25 -64.10 -0.06
N HIS A 28 23.02 -63.62 0.15
CA HIS A 28 21.83 -64.48 0.31
C HIS A 28 21.35 -65.16 -0.98
N LEU A 29 21.67 -64.63 -2.17
CA LEU A 29 21.41 -65.29 -3.45
C LEU A 29 22.44 -66.40 -3.71
N ASP A 30 23.72 -66.09 -3.48
CA ASP A 30 24.82 -67.03 -3.71
C ASP A 30 24.72 -68.23 -2.75
N MET A 31 24.44 -68.00 -1.46
CA MET A 31 24.16 -69.04 -0.46
C MET A 31 23.01 -69.97 -0.87
N LYS A 32 21.91 -69.43 -1.44
CA LYS A 32 20.80 -70.25 -1.94
C LYS A 32 21.10 -70.97 -3.24
N ALA A 33 21.99 -70.43 -4.07
CA ALA A 33 22.46 -71.12 -5.27
C ALA A 33 23.30 -72.36 -4.89
N GLU A 34 24.10 -72.29 -3.83
CA GLU A 34 24.80 -73.45 -3.26
C GLU A 34 23.83 -74.46 -2.65
N GLU A 35 22.88 -74.04 -1.79
CA GLU A 35 21.88 -74.95 -1.17
C GLU A 35 20.99 -75.67 -2.20
N THR A 36 20.61 -74.99 -3.28
CA THR A 36 19.70 -75.55 -4.30
C THR A 36 20.45 -76.28 -5.42
N CYS A 37 21.75 -76.00 -5.59
CA CYS A 37 22.57 -76.39 -6.75
C CYS A 37 21.99 -75.93 -8.13
N ASP A 38 21.03 -74.99 -8.13
CA ASP A 38 20.44 -74.34 -9.30
C ASP A 38 20.42 -72.81 -9.06
N PRO A 39 21.34 -72.03 -9.66
CA PRO A 39 21.41 -70.58 -9.45
C PRO A 39 20.22 -69.82 -10.04
N ASP A 40 19.57 -70.34 -11.10
CA ASP A 40 18.37 -69.71 -11.66
C ASP A 40 17.11 -70.16 -10.90
N GLY A 41 17.14 -71.30 -10.23
CA GLY A 41 16.18 -71.73 -9.21
C GLY A 41 16.20 -70.81 -7.99
N ALA A 42 17.39 -70.53 -7.45
CA ALA A 42 17.59 -69.58 -6.36
C ALA A 42 17.04 -68.18 -6.70
N ARG A 43 17.36 -67.66 -7.90
CA ARG A 43 16.79 -66.38 -8.40
C ARG A 43 15.26 -66.39 -8.51
N ARG A 44 14.67 -67.50 -8.99
CA ARG A 44 13.20 -67.65 -9.08
C ARG A 44 12.54 -67.66 -7.69
N GLN A 45 13.17 -68.27 -6.67
CA GLN A 45 12.65 -68.26 -5.30
C GLN A 45 12.87 -66.93 -4.56
N PHE A 46 13.98 -66.22 -4.81
CA PHE A 46 14.27 -64.94 -4.17
C PHE A 46 13.39 -63.79 -4.68
N GLY A 47 12.77 -63.97 -5.85
CA GLY A 47 11.87 -62.99 -6.46
C GLY A 47 12.59 -61.81 -7.08
N ASN A 48 11.85 -60.73 -7.35
CA ASN A 48 12.42 -59.55 -8.01
C ASN A 48 13.23 -58.71 -7.03
N THR A 49 14.57 -58.85 -7.08
CA THR A 49 15.52 -58.06 -6.29
C THR A 49 15.34 -56.55 -6.45
N THR A 50 14.94 -56.06 -7.63
CA THR A 50 14.69 -54.61 -7.81
C THR A 50 13.45 -54.12 -7.07
N LEU A 51 12.42 -54.96 -6.91
CA LEU A 51 11.23 -54.64 -6.12
C LEU A 51 11.56 -54.57 -4.63
N LEU A 52 12.29 -55.55 -4.11
CA LEU A 52 12.75 -55.57 -2.71
C LEU A 52 13.63 -54.36 -2.37
N LEU A 53 14.50 -53.95 -3.30
CA LEU A 53 15.30 -52.72 -3.16
C LEU A 53 14.45 -51.44 -3.20
N GLU A 54 13.33 -51.40 -3.93
CA GLU A 54 12.39 -50.27 -3.89
C GLU A 54 11.59 -50.24 -2.58
N GLU A 55 11.09 -51.38 -2.10
CA GLU A 55 10.36 -51.48 -0.81
C GLU A 55 11.25 -51.07 0.38
N ALA A 56 12.48 -51.58 0.46
CA ALA A 56 13.45 -51.20 1.49
C ALA A 56 13.78 -49.70 1.43
N ARG A 57 13.85 -49.13 0.23
CA ARG A 57 14.13 -47.70 0.01
C ARG A 57 12.96 -46.80 0.40
N ASP A 58 11.71 -47.20 0.16
CA ASP A 58 10.54 -46.45 0.64
C ASP A 58 10.37 -46.58 2.17
N ALA A 59 10.71 -47.75 2.74
CA ALA A 59 10.75 -47.96 4.19
C ALA A 59 11.74 -47.01 4.88
N TRP A 60 12.96 -46.83 4.35
CA TRP A 60 14.00 -46.01 4.99
C TRP A 60 14.04 -44.54 4.54
N GLY A 61 13.65 -44.25 3.29
CA GLY A 61 13.75 -42.93 2.66
C GLY A 61 12.59 -41.97 2.95
N TRP A 62 12.68 -40.77 2.37
CA TRP A 62 11.56 -39.82 2.23
C TRP A 62 11.26 -39.67 0.71
N PRO A 63 10.63 -40.67 0.07
CA PRO A 63 10.56 -40.74 -1.40
C PRO A 63 9.90 -39.52 -2.04
N GLN A 64 8.89 -38.92 -1.38
CA GLN A 64 8.28 -37.67 -1.83
C GLN A 64 9.28 -36.50 -1.86
N VAL A 65 10.14 -36.36 -0.85
CA VAL A 65 11.16 -35.28 -0.79
C VAL A 65 12.28 -35.54 -1.79
N GLU A 66 12.73 -36.79 -1.97
CA GLU A 66 13.69 -37.11 -3.03
C GLU A 66 13.14 -36.78 -4.41
N ALA A 67 11.87 -37.11 -4.67
CA ALA A 67 11.20 -36.81 -5.93
C ALA A 67 11.02 -35.29 -6.13
N TRP A 68 10.63 -34.53 -5.09
CA TRP A 68 10.61 -33.07 -5.16
C TRP A 68 12.01 -32.50 -5.46
N LEU A 69 13.06 -32.89 -4.72
CA LEU A 69 14.43 -32.40 -4.93
C LEU A 69 14.95 -32.71 -6.35
N ARG A 70 14.66 -33.89 -6.89
CA ARG A 70 14.97 -34.26 -8.27
C ARG A 70 14.28 -33.33 -9.27
N ASP A 71 13.01 -33.02 -9.04
CA ASP A 71 12.19 -32.27 -9.99
C ASP A 71 12.43 -30.75 -9.87
N PHE A 72 12.81 -30.24 -8.69
CA PHE A 72 13.41 -28.91 -8.50
C PHE A 72 14.72 -28.78 -9.29
N ARG A 73 15.63 -29.77 -9.19
CA ARG A 73 16.89 -29.79 -9.95
C ARG A 73 16.64 -29.92 -11.46
N TYR A 74 15.56 -30.57 -11.87
CA TYR A 74 15.08 -30.57 -13.25
C TYR A 74 14.59 -29.18 -13.68
N GLY A 75 13.74 -28.51 -12.88
CA GLY A 75 13.25 -27.16 -13.14
C GLY A 75 14.39 -26.15 -13.30
N LEU A 76 15.38 -26.17 -12.40
CA LEU A 76 16.57 -25.31 -12.48
C LEU A 76 17.41 -25.58 -13.75
N ARG A 77 17.53 -26.85 -14.16
CA ARG A 77 18.18 -27.23 -15.43
C ARG A 77 17.35 -26.75 -16.64
N MET A 78 16.02 -26.77 -16.54
CA MET A 78 15.13 -26.35 -17.63
C MET A 78 15.14 -24.83 -17.81
N MET A 79 15.14 -24.08 -16.71
CA MET A 79 15.34 -22.63 -16.68
C MET A 79 16.65 -22.23 -17.40
N ARG A 80 17.76 -22.91 -17.09
CA ARG A 80 19.05 -22.73 -17.77
C ARG A 80 19.04 -23.13 -19.26
N ARG A 81 18.21 -24.10 -19.67
CA ARG A 81 18.08 -24.53 -21.07
C ARG A 81 17.18 -23.65 -21.93
N ARG A 82 16.35 -22.77 -21.35
CA ARG A 82 15.47 -21.84 -22.07
C ARG A 82 15.58 -20.41 -21.51
N PRO A 83 16.77 -19.78 -21.58
CA PRO A 83 17.05 -18.52 -20.87
C PRO A 83 16.15 -17.35 -21.26
N GLY A 84 15.79 -17.20 -22.54
CA GLY A 84 14.88 -16.14 -22.98
C GLY A 84 13.48 -16.24 -22.34
N PHE A 85 12.88 -17.43 -22.35
CA PHE A 85 11.60 -17.68 -21.66
C PHE A 85 11.72 -17.51 -20.15
N ALA A 86 12.80 -18.04 -19.56
CA ALA A 86 13.07 -17.90 -18.13
C ALA A 86 13.13 -16.41 -17.73
N ALA A 87 13.84 -15.59 -18.50
CA ALA A 87 13.92 -14.15 -18.28
C ALA A 87 12.54 -13.48 -18.37
N THR A 88 11.73 -13.76 -19.40
CA THR A 88 10.37 -13.21 -19.50
C THR A 88 9.51 -13.54 -18.28
N VAL A 89 9.50 -14.79 -17.83
CA VAL A 89 8.71 -15.22 -16.67
C VAL A 89 9.24 -14.60 -15.37
N VAL A 90 10.56 -14.68 -15.14
CA VAL A 90 11.19 -14.17 -13.92
C VAL A 90 11.06 -12.65 -13.80
N LEU A 91 11.23 -11.88 -14.88
CA LEU A 91 11.03 -10.43 -14.87
C LEU A 91 9.56 -10.06 -14.64
N THR A 92 8.62 -10.76 -15.27
CA THR A 92 7.18 -10.53 -15.07
C THR A 92 6.76 -10.79 -13.63
N LEU A 93 7.27 -11.88 -13.01
CA LEU A 93 7.02 -12.18 -11.60
C LEU A 93 7.74 -11.22 -10.66
N ALA A 94 8.98 -10.80 -10.97
CA ALA A 94 9.72 -9.84 -10.17
C ALA A 94 9.01 -8.48 -10.08
N LEU A 95 8.49 -7.98 -11.21
CA LEU A 95 7.70 -6.75 -11.23
C LEU A 95 6.40 -6.88 -10.44
N GLY A 96 5.65 -7.97 -10.64
CA GLY A 96 4.39 -8.22 -9.91
C GLY A 96 4.63 -8.36 -8.40
N ILE A 97 5.43 -9.35 -8.00
CA ILE A 97 5.72 -9.67 -6.60
C ILE A 97 6.42 -8.49 -5.90
N GLY A 98 7.37 -7.84 -6.56
CA GLY A 98 8.09 -6.69 -6.00
C GLY A 98 7.18 -5.48 -5.75
N SER A 99 6.28 -5.17 -6.70
CA SER A 99 5.29 -4.09 -6.54
C SER A 99 4.30 -4.42 -5.41
N SER A 100 3.73 -5.63 -5.39
CA SER A 100 2.84 -6.09 -4.31
C SER A 100 3.53 -6.02 -2.94
N SER A 101 4.80 -6.39 -2.86
CA SER A 101 5.56 -6.44 -1.61
C SER A 101 5.97 -5.07 -1.09
N THR A 102 6.22 -4.10 -1.99
CA THR A 102 6.45 -2.70 -1.63
C THR A 102 5.22 -2.10 -0.97
N ILE A 103 4.04 -2.29 -1.58
CA ILE A 103 2.76 -1.80 -1.05
C ILE A 103 2.35 -2.56 0.22
N PHE A 104 2.59 -3.87 0.29
CA PHE A 104 2.39 -4.63 1.53
C PHE A 104 3.29 -4.12 2.67
N SER A 105 4.55 -3.78 2.40
CA SER A 105 5.45 -3.19 3.40
C SER A 105 4.94 -1.84 3.91
N LEU A 106 4.41 -0.99 3.01
CA LEU A 106 3.77 0.28 3.37
C LEU A 106 2.52 0.06 4.24
N ILE A 107 1.70 -0.95 3.93
CA ILE A 107 0.50 -1.30 4.70
C ILE A 107 0.85 -1.92 6.05
N ASP A 108 1.83 -2.82 6.13
CA ASP A 108 2.29 -3.37 7.41
C ASP A 108 2.82 -2.25 8.32
N THR A 109 3.57 -1.31 7.76
CA THR A 109 4.14 -0.17 8.49
C THR A 109 3.07 0.82 8.95
N VAL A 110 2.23 1.33 8.04
CA VAL A 110 1.26 2.39 8.33
C VAL A 110 0.02 1.84 9.07
N LEU A 111 -0.59 0.77 8.55
CA LEU A 111 -1.90 0.29 9.02
C LEU A 111 -1.80 -0.84 10.05
N ILE A 112 -0.88 -1.80 9.90
CA ILE A 112 -0.88 -3.00 10.75
C ILE A 112 -0.12 -2.74 12.06
N ARG A 113 1.12 -2.24 12.02
CA ARG A 113 1.95 -2.04 13.22
C ARG A 113 1.29 -1.08 14.23
N PRO A 114 1.45 -1.31 15.55
CA PRO A 114 1.11 -0.31 16.56
C PRO A 114 1.96 0.96 16.35
N LEU A 115 1.57 2.07 16.97
CA LEU A 115 2.44 3.25 17.07
C LEU A 115 3.62 2.95 18.01
N ALA A 116 4.75 3.63 17.81
CA ALA A 116 5.95 3.45 18.62
C ALA A 116 5.89 4.20 19.99
N TYR A 117 4.73 4.18 20.64
CA TYR A 117 4.44 4.85 21.91
C TYR A 117 3.98 3.84 22.96
N PRO A 118 4.35 3.96 24.25
CA PRO A 118 3.87 3.07 25.31
C PRO A 118 2.35 3.11 25.48
N SER A 119 1.75 1.91 25.57
CA SER A 119 0.29 1.67 25.60
C SER A 119 -0.45 2.42 24.47
N PRO A 120 -0.17 2.13 23.19
CA PRO A 120 -0.61 2.95 22.05
C PRO A 120 -2.13 2.94 21.85
N ASP A 121 -2.82 1.93 22.37
CA ASP A 121 -4.28 1.81 22.31
C ASP A 121 -5.00 2.71 23.36
N SER A 122 -4.26 3.23 24.34
CA SER A 122 -4.75 4.26 25.29
C SER A 122 -4.63 5.70 24.76
N LEU A 123 -3.98 5.89 23.60
CA LEU A 123 -3.79 7.21 22.99
C LEU A 123 -4.96 7.55 22.06
N VAL A 124 -5.60 8.69 22.33
CA VAL A 124 -6.70 9.20 21.52
C VAL A 124 -6.41 10.61 21.00
N ALA A 125 -6.92 10.90 19.80
CA ALA A 125 -7.00 12.23 19.25
C ALA A 125 -8.36 12.87 19.57
N LEU A 126 -8.33 14.17 19.87
CA LEU A 126 -9.46 14.95 20.36
C LEU A 126 -9.70 16.14 19.43
N HIS A 127 -10.94 16.33 19.00
CA HIS A 127 -11.34 17.41 18.11
C HIS A 127 -12.70 18.00 18.52
N GLU A 128 -12.88 19.29 18.27
CA GLU A 128 -14.15 19.97 18.43
C GLU A 128 -15.03 19.73 17.19
N LYS A 129 -16.29 19.33 17.43
CA LYS A 129 -17.32 19.15 16.41
C LYS A 129 -18.31 20.32 16.48
N LYS A 130 -18.48 21.00 15.35
CA LYS A 130 -19.32 22.19 15.26
C LYS A 130 -20.79 21.79 15.13
N PRO A 131 -21.76 22.46 15.80
CA PRO A 131 -23.19 22.12 15.69
C PRO A 131 -23.75 22.16 14.25
N SER A 132 -23.12 22.92 13.34
CA SER A 132 -23.51 22.99 11.94
C SER A 132 -22.91 21.90 11.04
N ASP A 133 -21.87 21.18 11.49
CA ASP A 133 -21.22 20.11 10.73
C ASP A 133 -20.51 19.13 11.67
N ASP A 134 -21.16 17.98 11.92
CA ASP A 134 -20.64 16.88 12.74
C ASP A 134 -19.43 16.15 12.10
N ARG A 135 -19.14 16.40 10.83
CA ARG A 135 -18.01 15.80 10.09
C ARG A 135 -16.77 16.69 10.14
N ALA A 136 -16.92 17.98 10.40
CA ALA A 136 -15.81 18.92 10.55
C ALA A 136 -15.00 18.60 11.81
N ARG A 137 -13.73 18.23 11.62
CA ARG A 137 -12.75 18.10 12.70
C ARG A 137 -12.14 19.47 12.96
N THR A 138 -12.59 20.16 13.98
CA THR A 138 -12.07 21.48 14.35
C THR A 138 -10.95 21.31 15.37
N PRO A 139 -9.81 22.02 15.24
CA PRO A 139 -8.81 22.09 16.31
C PRO A 139 -9.42 22.62 17.62
N VAL A 140 -8.76 22.34 18.73
CA VAL A 140 -9.22 22.67 20.08
C VAL A 140 -8.68 24.04 20.51
N ALA A 141 -9.49 24.81 21.24
CA ALA A 141 -9.02 26.07 21.86
C ALA A 141 -8.24 25.82 23.17
N PRO A 142 -7.16 26.56 23.46
CA PRO A 142 -6.32 26.36 24.65
C PRO A 142 -7.07 26.29 25.98
N GLY A 143 -7.95 27.26 26.29
CA GLY A 143 -8.72 27.24 27.55
C GLY A 143 -9.66 26.04 27.67
N ARG A 144 -10.24 25.58 26.55
CA ARG A 144 -11.12 24.41 26.52
C ARG A 144 -10.36 23.10 26.75
N LEU A 145 -9.10 23.02 26.31
CA LEU A 145 -8.22 21.90 26.59
C LEU A 145 -7.87 21.80 28.08
N GLU A 146 -7.56 22.92 28.75
CA GLU A 146 -7.31 22.93 30.20
C GLU A 146 -8.61 22.73 31.01
N ASP A 147 -9.78 23.16 30.52
CA ASP A 147 -11.07 22.78 31.08
C ASP A 147 -11.32 21.28 31.01
N TRP A 148 -11.08 20.65 29.86
CA TRP A 148 -11.17 19.21 29.70
C TRP A 148 -10.18 18.48 30.63
N GLN A 149 -8.95 18.98 30.77
CA GLN A 149 -7.94 18.42 31.69
C GLN A 149 -8.36 18.53 33.17
N ARG A 150 -9.09 19.58 33.54
CA ARG A 150 -9.55 19.84 34.91
C ARG A 150 -10.84 19.09 35.28
N LEU A 151 -11.73 18.87 34.30
CA LEU A 151 -13.09 18.37 34.52
C LEU A 151 -13.29 16.91 34.10
N ALA A 152 -12.53 16.38 33.14
CA ALA A 152 -12.69 15.00 32.69
C ALA A 152 -12.01 14.01 33.63
N THR A 153 -12.68 12.89 33.91
CA THR A 153 -12.23 11.89 34.87
C THR A 153 -11.55 10.68 34.22
N SER A 154 -11.83 10.43 32.94
CA SER A 154 -11.36 9.28 32.13
C SER A 154 -9.89 9.35 31.72
N PHE A 155 -9.29 10.54 31.80
CA PHE A 155 -7.97 10.83 31.25
C PHE A 155 -6.90 10.90 32.34
N GLU A 156 -5.72 10.39 32.02
CA GLU A 156 -4.51 10.57 32.83
C GLU A 156 -3.95 11.98 32.59
N ALA A 157 -3.77 12.33 31.32
CA ALA A 157 -3.36 13.65 30.88
C ALA A 157 -3.92 14.00 29.49
N LEU A 158 -4.11 15.30 29.25
CA LEU A 158 -4.45 15.91 27.97
C LEU A 158 -3.38 16.94 27.58
N ALA A 159 -3.08 17.00 26.29
CA ALA A 159 -2.18 17.98 25.71
C ALA A 159 -2.60 18.38 24.29
N GLY A 160 -2.14 19.55 23.84
CA GLY A 160 -2.37 20.13 22.53
C GLY A 160 -1.05 20.33 21.80
N SER A 161 -1.09 20.30 20.48
CA SER A 161 0.09 20.57 19.64
C SER A 161 -0.28 21.31 18.37
N THR A 162 0.59 22.23 17.95
CA THR A 162 0.49 22.90 16.65
C THR A 162 1.86 22.94 15.99
N THR A 163 1.89 22.75 14.67
CA THR A 163 3.13 22.70 13.88
C THR A 163 3.34 24.00 13.13
N ASP A 164 4.54 24.55 13.20
CA ASP A 164 4.96 25.65 12.31
C ASP A 164 6.34 25.37 11.70
N THR A 165 6.74 26.26 10.79
CA THR A 165 8.03 26.26 10.11
C THR A 165 8.91 27.33 10.73
N LEU A 166 9.90 26.90 11.52
CA LEU A 166 10.86 27.76 12.20
C LEU A 166 12.18 27.84 11.41
N THR A 167 12.99 28.85 11.71
CA THR A 167 14.32 29.04 11.11
C THR A 167 15.37 28.96 12.21
N ASP A 168 16.25 27.97 12.12
CA ASP A 168 17.43 27.83 12.95
C ASP A 168 18.60 28.65 12.39
N THR A 169 19.07 29.63 13.15
CA THR A 169 20.18 30.54 12.80
C THR A 169 21.48 30.23 13.55
N THR A 170 21.56 29.11 14.28
CA THR A 170 22.71 28.75 15.15
C THR A 170 24.00 28.41 14.38
N GLY A 171 23.88 28.03 13.10
CA GLY A 171 24.99 27.64 12.24
C GLY A 171 25.29 28.64 11.11
N PRO A 172 26.37 28.42 10.33
CA PRO A 172 26.84 29.37 9.30
C PRO A 172 25.88 29.56 8.11
N VAL A 173 24.83 28.74 8.03
CA VAL A 173 23.71 28.90 7.11
C VAL A 173 22.41 28.70 7.90
N PRO A 174 21.43 29.64 7.80
CA PRO A 174 20.11 29.44 8.37
C PRO A 174 19.39 28.24 7.76
N GLU A 175 18.83 27.37 8.60
CA GLU A 175 18.14 26.15 8.17
C GLU A 175 16.65 26.24 8.53
N ARG A 176 15.77 25.91 7.56
CA ARG A 176 14.31 25.97 7.75
C ARG A 176 13.80 24.61 8.18
N ILE A 177 13.33 24.52 9.43
CA ILE A 177 12.97 23.28 10.12
C ILE A 177 11.48 23.28 10.53
N SER A 178 10.89 22.09 10.77
CA SER A 178 9.53 22.02 11.33
C SER A 178 9.58 21.92 12.84
N GLY A 179 8.96 22.88 13.53
CA GLY A 179 8.79 22.88 14.97
C GLY A 179 7.36 22.52 15.37
N ALA A 180 7.22 21.93 16.56
CA ALA A 180 5.94 21.75 17.22
C ALA A 180 5.90 22.58 18.51
N PHE A 181 4.95 23.51 18.59
CA PHE A 181 4.57 24.14 19.85
C PHE A 181 3.60 23.21 20.58
N VAL A 182 3.96 22.78 21.79
CA VAL A 182 3.21 21.77 22.54
C VAL A 182 2.78 22.29 23.90
N SER A 183 1.52 22.08 24.26
CA SER A 183 0.98 22.48 25.56
C SER A 183 1.65 21.72 26.71
N PRO A 184 1.37 22.10 27.98
CA PRO A 184 1.84 21.35 29.13
C PRO A 184 1.54 19.85 29.04
N ARG A 185 2.41 19.03 29.64
CA ARG A 185 2.26 17.56 29.80
C ARG A 185 2.33 16.74 28.50
N PHE A 186 2.66 17.32 27.34
CA PHE A 186 2.64 16.65 26.03
C PHE A 186 3.46 15.35 25.96
N PHE A 187 4.69 15.35 26.49
CA PHE A 187 5.53 14.14 26.51
C PHE A 187 5.01 13.08 27.48
N THR A 188 4.36 13.49 28.58
CA THR A 188 3.66 12.59 29.52
C THR A 188 2.49 11.90 28.83
N VAL A 189 1.68 12.64 28.07
CA VAL A 189 0.60 12.07 27.24
C VAL A 189 1.16 11.02 26.29
N LEU A 190 2.22 11.33 25.53
CA LEU A 190 2.85 10.35 24.64
C LEU A 190 3.57 9.20 25.37
N GLY A 191 3.90 9.36 26.65
CA GLY A 191 4.64 8.37 27.46
C GLY A 191 6.09 8.17 27.01
N VAL A 192 6.70 9.16 26.35
CA VAL A 192 8.01 9.02 25.69
C VAL A 192 9.15 9.53 26.55
N THR A 193 10.26 8.80 26.55
CA THR A 193 11.51 9.19 27.22
C THR A 193 12.55 9.68 26.20
N PRO A 194 13.35 10.72 26.53
CA PRO A 194 14.45 11.16 25.68
C PRO A 194 15.62 10.16 25.73
N ILE A 195 16.44 10.14 24.67
CA ILE A 195 17.72 9.40 24.62
C ILE A 195 18.76 10.09 25.52
N ALA A 196 18.72 11.43 25.58
CA ALA A 196 19.64 12.24 26.37
C ALA A 196 18.92 13.47 26.94
N GLY A 197 19.27 13.90 28.15
CA GLY A 197 18.64 15.03 28.82
C GLY A 197 17.27 14.69 29.39
N ARG A 198 16.33 15.64 29.35
CA ARG A 198 15.00 15.54 29.96
C ARG A 198 13.89 16.14 29.09
N VAL A 199 12.65 15.93 29.52
CA VAL A 199 11.47 16.68 29.06
C VAL A 199 11.38 18.05 29.76
N PHE A 200 10.40 18.87 29.37
CA PHE A 200 10.11 20.14 30.03
C PHE A 200 9.65 19.95 31.49
N ASN A 201 9.86 20.97 32.33
CA ASN A 201 9.25 21.04 33.66
C ASN A 201 8.06 22.02 33.67
N ALA A 202 7.30 22.03 34.77
CA ALA A 202 6.11 22.87 34.89
C ALA A 202 6.39 24.39 34.86
N GLU A 203 7.63 24.82 35.10
CA GLU A 203 8.06 26.22 35.04
C GLU A 203 8.34 26.66 33.60
N GLU A 204 8.95 25.76 32.80
CA GLU A 204 9.22 25.93 31.37
C GLU A 204 7.96 25.86 30.51
N GLU A 205 6.94 25.13 30.96
CA GLU A 205 5.63 25.05 30.30
C GLU A 205 4.74 26.27 30.56
N GLN A 206 5.05 27.10 31.55
CA GLN A 206 4.30 28.33 31.88
C GLN A 206 4.67 29.53 31.00
N PHE A 207 3.71 30.43 30.81
CA PHE A 207 3.93 31.72 30.16
C PHE A 207 4.96 32.55 30.94
N GLY A 208 5.93 33.16 30.23
CA GLY A 208 7.07 33.85 30.84
C GLY A 208 8.20 32.94 31.37
N GLY A 209 8.03 31.60 31.40
CA GLY A 209 9.05 30.66 31.87
C GLY A 209 10.31 30.58 30.99
N PRO A 210 11.35 29.82 31.40
CA PRO A 210 12.60 29.70 30.65
C PRO A 210 12.45 29.23 29.20
N ALA A 211 13.21 29.80 28.27
CA ALA A 211 13.18 29.42 26.85
C ALA A 211 13.98 28.14 26.61
N VAL A 212 13.28 27.04 26.33
CA VAL A 212 13.86 25.70 26.17
C VAL A 212 13.29 24.97 24.95
N VAL A 213 14.07 24.01 24.44
CA VAL A 213 13.71 23.19 23.27
C VAL A 213 14.14 21.74 23.51
N VAL A 214 13.33 20.80 23.00
CA VAL A 214 13.70 19.39 22.87
C VAL A 214 13.87 19.11 21.37
N VAL A 215 14.96 18.44 20.99
CA VAL A 215 15.32 18.20 19.58
C VAL A 215 15.12 16.74 19.19
N SER A 216 14.82 16.46 17.92
CA SER A 216 14.79 15.08 17.43
C SER A 216 16.19 14.52 17.23
N GLU A 217 16.34 13.20 17.35
CA GLU A 217 17.57 12.49 17.02
C GLU A 217 18.02 12.78 15.57
N GLY A 218 17.09 12.93 14.63
CA GLY A 218 17.38 13.26 13.23
C GLY A 218 18.03 14.64 13.07
N PHE A 219 17.49 15.65 13.77
CA PHE A 219 18.07 17.00 13.79
C PHE A 219 19.41 17.01 14.55
N TRP A 220 19.51 16.35 15.70
CA TRP A 220 20.74 16.23 16.48
C TRP A 220 21.89 15.57 15.69
N ARG A 221 21.60 14.50 14.96
CA ARG A 221 22.59 13.84 14.07
C ARG A 221 22.98 14.73 12.89
N ARG A 222 22.03 15.44 12.26
CA ARG A 222 22.28 16.29 11.09
C ARG A 222 23.03 17.59 11.42
N ARG A 223 22.58 18.31 12.45
CA ARG A 223 23.03 19.66 12.79
C ARG A 223 24.21 19.68 13.76
N PHE A 224 24.26 18.72 14.69
CA PHE A 224 25.28 18.67 15.75
C PHE A 224 26.17 17.41 15.69
N GLY A 225 26.10 16.63 14.60
CA GLY A 225 26.97 15.46 14.39
C GLY A 225 26.81 14.34 15.43
N ALA A 226 25.69 14.31 16.16
CA ALA A 226 25.46 13.47 17.34
C ALA A 226 26.40 13.77 18.55
N ASP A 227 26.87 15.01 18.69
CA ASP A 227 27.67 15.45 19.85
C ASP A 227 26.87 15.32 21.17
N PRO A 228 27.29 14.50 22.15
CA PRO A 228 26.59 14.34 23.42
C PRO A 228 26.62 15.62 24.29
N ARG A 229 27.49 16.59 23.98
CA ARG A 229 27.58 17.90 24.65
C ARG A 229 26.58 18.92 24.05
N VAL A 230 25.53 18.47 23.38
CA VAL A 230 24.43 19.32 22.86
C VAL A 230 23.55 19.88 23.97
N LEU A 231 23.40 19.14 25.08
CA LEU A 231 22.56 19.55 26.21
C LEU A 231 23.12 20.84 26.84
N GLY A 232 22.23 21.80 27.12
CA GLY A 232 22.61 23.12 27.64
C GLY A 232 23.13 24.11 26.59
N ARG A 233 23.27 23.72 25.31
CA ARG A 233 23.55 24.69 24.23
C ARG A 233 22.31 25.49 23.90
N SER A 234 22.49 26.74 23.48
CA SER A 234 21.43 27.52 22.87
C SER A 234 21.24 27.11 21.40
N LEU A 235 19.98 27.04 20.99
CA LEU A 235 19.49 26.97 19.63
C LEU A 235 18.81 28.31 19.32
N MET A 236 19.31 29.03 18.31
CA MET A 236 18.77 30.30 17.84
C MET A 236 17.58 30.01 16.91
N LEU A 237 16.35 30.28 17.36
CA LEU A 237 15.13 30.05 16.59
C LEU A 237 14.41 31.38 16.35
N ALA A 238 14.44 31.88 15.11
CA ALA A 238 13.99 33.23 14.75
C ALA A 238 14.67 34.32 15.61
N GLU A 239 13.99 34.83 16.65
CA GLU A 239 14.53 35.78 17.64
C GLU A 239 14.95 35.15 18.97
N GLY A 240 14.51 33.92 19.26
CA GLY A 240 14.65 33.33 20.59
C GLY A 240 15.93 32.51 20.77
N SER A 241 16.55 32.66 21.94
CA SER A 241 17.59 31.77 22.46
C SER A 241 16.92 30.64 23.24
N PHE A 242 16.87 29.43 22.68
CA PHE A 242 16.25 28.27 23.32
C PHE A 242 17.29 27.26 23.78
N THR A 243 17.36 26.98 25.07
CA THR A 243 18.30 26.00 25.63
C THR A 243 17.85 24.58 25.30
N ILE A 244 18.72 23.76 24.71
CA ILE A 244 18.45 22.36 24.39
C ILE A 244 18.47 21.54 25.69
N VAL A 245 17.29 21.11 26.16
CA VAL A 245 17.14 20.34 27.42
C VAL A 245 17.05 18.83 27.22
N GLY A 246 16.78 18.36 26.00
CA GLY A 246 16.71 16.93 25.69
C GLY A 246 16.71 16.57 24.21
N VAL A 247 16.99 15.30 23.93
CA VAL A 247 17.00 14.69 22.58
C VAL A 247 16.00 13.52 22.55
N MET A 248 14.98 13.58 21.69
CA MET A 248 13.97 12.53 21.54
C MET A 248 14.36 11.49 20.48
N PRO A 249 14.01 10.20 20.66
CA PRO A 249 14.25 9.16 19.66
C PRO A 249 13.61 9.45 18.30
N ALA A 250 14.23 9.00 17.20
CA ALA A 250 13.66 9.12 15.85
C ALA A 250 12.30 8.42 15.64
N ALA A 251 11.84 7.62 16.62
CA ALA A 251 10.50 7.05 16.66
C ALA A 251 9.40 8.05 17.09
N VAL A 252 9.76 9.15 17.75
CA VAL A 252 8.82 10.19 18.20
C VAL A 252 8.53 11.13 17.03
N GLN A 253 7.36 10.97 16.41
CA GLN A 253 6.95 11.61 15.15
C GLN A 253 5.56 12.26 15.26
N HIS A 254 5.22 12.75 16.45
CA HIS A 254 3.98 13.47 16.71
C HIS A 254 4.32 14.89 17.19
N PRO A 255 3.63 15.96 16.72
CA PRO A 255 2.46 15.97 15.84
C PRO A 255 2.66 15.48 14.39
N SER A 256 3.85 15.67 13.79
CA SER A 256 4.10 15.33 12.38
C SER A 256 5.36 14.49 12.19
N ALA A 257 5.40 13.67 11.14
CA ALA A 257 6.59 12.93 10.71
C ALA A 257 7.75 13.85 10.27
N ALA A 258 7.46 15.13 10.00
CA ALA A 258 8.45 16.16 9.71
C ALA A 258 8.95 16.91 10.97
N THR A 259 8.35 16.70 12.16
CA THR A 259 8.70 17.47 13.38
C THR A 259 10.14 17.22 13.80
N GLU A 260 10.95 18.28 13.83
CA GLU A 260 12.38 18.22 14.13
C GLU A 260 12.70 18.72 15.54
N ILE A 261 11.88 19.61 16.07
CA ILE A 261 12.01 20.18 17.41
C ILE A 261 10.64 20.37 18.07
N TRP A 262 10.60 20.32 19.39
CA TRP A 262 9.44 20.64 20.22
C TRP A 262 9.80 21.83 21.14
N VAL A 263 8.88 22.79 21.25
CA VAL A 263 9.01 24.01 22.06
C VAL A 263 7.77 24.12 22.95
N PRO A 264 7.88 24.56 24.23
CA PRO A 264 6.70 24.79 25.05
C PRO A 264 5.75 25.84 24.44
N GLY A 265 4.52 25.43 24.21
CA GLY A 265 3.40 26.23 23.69
C GLY A 265 2.84 27.16 24.77
N LYS A 266 3.65 28.14 25.16
CA LYS A 266 3.36 29.15 26.18
C LYS A 266 2.20 30.06 25.75
N THR A 267 0.99 29.56 25.95
CA THR A 267 -0.25 30.29 25.65
C THR A 267 -0.36 31.48 26.63
N PRO A 268 -0.48 32.73 26.14
CA PRO A 268 -0.74 33.88 27.02
C PRO A 268 -2.04 33.70 27.81
N PRO A 269 -2.15 34.23 29.05
CA PRO A 269 -3.39 34.19 29.83
C PRO A 269 -4.61 34.68 29.05
N ASP A 270 -4.48 35.83 28.38
CA ASP A 270 -5.50 36.45 27.54
C ASP A 270 -6.00 35.49 26.43
N LEU A 271 -5.11 34.67 25.87
CA LEU A 271 -5.42 33.71 24.80
C LEU A 271 -6.04 32.41 25.33
N LEU A 272 -5.90 32.09 26.62
CA LEU A 272 -6.68 31.04 27.27
C LEU A 272 -8.16 31.45 27.40
N GLU A 273 -8.44 32.74 27.60
CA GLU A 273 -9.82 33.26 27.66
C GLU A 273 -10.51 33.31 26.29
N VAL A 274 -9.76 33.43 25.18
CA VAL A 274 -10.32 33.39 23.82
C VAL A 274 -10.73 31.96 23.44
N ARG A 275 -11.90 31.53 23.91
CA ARG A 275 -12.50 30.20 23.65
C ARG A 275 -12.75 29.88 22.16
N GLU A 276 -12.57 30.85 21.27
CA GLU A 276 -12.65 30.69 19.81
C GLU A 276 -11.30 30.45 19.13
N ALA A 277 -10.17 30.62 19.84
CA ALA A 277 -8.81 30.48 19.31
C ALA A 277 -8.42 29.00 19.09
N ARG A 278 -9.07 28.36 18.12
CA ARG A 278 -8.99 26.94 17.82
C ARG A 278 -7.78 26.61 16.95
N PHE A 279 -6.66 26.25 17.58
CA PHE A 279 -5.41 25.93 16.87
C PHE A 279 -4.64 24.70 17.38
N TYR A 280 -5.02 24.09 18.50
CA TYR A 280 -4.34 22.87 18.98
C TYR A 280 -4.97 21.60 18.41
N ASN A 281 -4.15 20.75 17.80
CA ASN A 281 -4.48 19.35 17.61
C ASN A 281 -4.29 18.65 18.95
N ALA A 282 -5.39 18.25 19.59
CA ALA A 282 -5.38 17.71 20.94
C ALA A 282 -5.24 16.19 20.96
N VAL A 283 -4.50 15.70 21.96
CA VAL A 283 -4.27 14.29 22.25
C VAL A 283 -4.44 14.03 23.74
N GLY A 284 -4.92 12.84 24.07
CA GLY A 284 -5.13 12.38 25.44
C GLY A 284 -4.66 10.96 25.66
N ARG A 285 -4.24 10.68 26.90
CA ARG A 285 -4.00 9.32 27.40
C ARG A 285 -5.17 8.91 28.30
N LEU A 286 -5.84 7.82 27.93
CA LEU A 286 -6.87 7.20 28.75
C LEU A 286 -6.23 6.52 29.96
N LYS A 287 -6.91 6.55 31.12
CA LYS A 287 -6.52 5.76 32.29
C LYS A 287 -6.68 4.27 32.02
N GLU A 288 -5.91 3.45 32.74
CA GLU A 288 -6.00 1.99 32.64
C GLU A 288 -7.44 1.49 32.89
N GLY A 289 -7.90 0.56 32.06
CA GLY A 289 -9.25 -0.02 32.13
C GLY A 289 -10.39 0.84 31.54
N VAL A 290 -10.15 2.11 31.19
CA VAL A 290 -11.19 2.98 30.62
C VAL A 290 -11.40 2.69 29.13
N THR A 291 -12.67 2.52 28.72
CA THR A 291 -13.02 2.32 27.30
C THR A 291 -13.16 3.65 26.55
N LEU A 292 -13.00 3.61 25.22
CA LEU A 292 -13.22 4.77 24.35
C LEU A 292 -14.65 5.34 24.50
N GLU A 293 -15.65 4.48 24.74
CA GLU A 293 -17.05 4.87 24.93
C GLU A 293 -17.26 5.59 26.27
N GLN A 294 -16.62 5.11 27.35
CA GLN A 294 -16.64 5.79 28.65
C GLN A 294 -15.99 7.17 28.57
N ALA A 295 -14.81 7.25 27.94
CA ALA A 295 -14.11 8.51 27.72
C ALA A 295 -14.90 9.50 26.86
N HIS A 296 -15.68 9.00 25.89
CA HIS A 296 -16.56 9.84 25.08
C HIS A 296 -17.79 10.32 25.87
N ALA A 297 -18.37 9.48 26.72
CA ALA A 297 -19.48 9.88 27.59
C ALA A 297 -19.07 10.94 28.63
N ASP A 298 -17.89 10.77 29.25
CA ASP A 298 -17.30 11.68 30.24
C ASP A 298 -16.99 13.06 29.62
N LEU A 299 -16.23 13.12 28.52
CA LEU A 299 -15.99 14.40 27.84
C LEU A 299 -17.25 15.00 27.20
N ALA A 300 -18.24 14.20 26.80
CA ALA A 300 -19.54 14.72 26.33
C ALA A 300 -20.38 15.31 27.48
N ALA A 301 -20.23 14.82 28.72
CA ALA A 301 -20.82 15.44 29.89
C ALA A 301 -20.12 16.77 30.22
N VAL A 302 -18.78 16.78 30.27
CA VAL A 302 -17.96 17.99 30.46
C VAL A 302 -18.31 19.06 29.41
N GLN A 303 -18.41 18.68 28.13
CA GLN A 303 -18.70 19.64 27.06
C GLN A 303 -20.13 20.22 27.13
N ARG A 304 -21.11 19.50 27.69
CA ARG A 304 -22.44 20.06 27.98
C ARG A 304 -22.37 21.12 29.07
N THR A 305 -21.70 20.83 30.18
CA THR A 305 -21.49 21.79 31.27
C THR A 305 -20.70 23.02 30.81
N LEU A 306 -19.72 22.88 29.92
CA LEU A 306 -19.04 24.02 29.29
C LEU A 306 -19.95 24.80 28.33
N GLY A 307 -20.88 24.14 27.64
CA GLY A 307 -21.91 24.79 26.82
C GLY A 307 -22.93 25.59 27.64
N GLU A 308 -23.23 25.14 28.87
CA GLU A 308 -24.06 25.84 29.85
C GLU A 308 -23.34 27.03 30.49
N GLN A 309 -22.05 26.86 30.82
CA GLN A 309 -21.20 27.92 31.41
C GLN A 309 -20.79 29.00 30.39
N TYR A 310 -20.59 28.64 29.13
CA TYR A 310 -20.15 29.55 28.06
C TYR A 310 -21.08 29.53 26.83
N PRO A 311 -22.37 29.95 26.95
CA PRO A 311 -23.36 29.78 25.88
C PRO A 311 -23.05 30.52 24.57
N LYS A 312 -22.17 31.52 24.59
CA LYS A 312 -21.78 32.28 23.39
C LYS A 312 -20.78 31.52 22.48
N THR A 313 -19.95 30.65 23.05
CA THR A 313 -18.78 30.05 22.34
C THR A 313 -18.80 28.52 22.31
N ASP A 314 -19.46 27.88 23.28
CA ASP A 314 -19.42 26.44 23.53
C ASP A 314 -20.81 25.77 23.37
N ALA A 315 -21.90 26.54 23.30
CA ALA A 315 -23.25 26.00 23.12
C ALA A 315 -23.39 25.20 21.80
N GLY A 316 -23.95 24.00 21.89
CA GLY A 316 -24.14 23.09 20.76
C GLY A 316 -22.87 22.45 20.21
N TRP A 317 -21.68 22.87 20.66
CA TRP A 317 -20.43 22.18 20.33
C TRP A 317 -20.39 20.82 21.03
N SER A 318 -19.82 19.85 20.33
CA SER A 318 -19.58 18.51 20.89
C SER A 318 -18.13 18.09 20.67
N VAL A 319 -17.75 17.01 21.33
CA VAL A 319 -16.38 16.47 21.29
C VAL A 319 -16.33 15.20 20.44
N GLY A 320 -15.33 15.11 19.57
CA GLY A 320 -15.00 13.91 18.84
C GLY A 320 -13.74 13.27 19.41
N ILE A 321 -13.81 11.96 19.70
CA ILE A 321 -12.68 11.16 20.18
C ILE A 321 -12.46 10.01 19.19
N ARG A 322 -11.21 9.75 18.81
CA ARG A 322 -10.79 8.56 18.03
C ARG A 322 -9.47 8.02 18.55
N PRO A 323 -9.15 6.73 18.38
CA PRO A 323 -7.79 6.24 18.60
C PRO A 323 -6.80 7.05 17.75
N LEU A 324 -5.68 7.48 18.33
CA LEU A 324 -4.69 8.34 17.66
C LEU A 324 -4.19 7.73 16.35
N LYS A 325 -4.08 6.40 16.30
CA LYS A 325 -3.74 5.65 15.09
C LYS A 325 -4.76 5.86 13.95
N GLU A 326 -6.06 5.91 14.23
CA GLU A 326 -7.07 6.16 13.20
C GLU A 326 -7.09 7.62 12.73
N GLU A 327 -6.80 8.58 13.59
CA GLU A 327 -6.66 9.98 13.18
C GLU A 327 -5.51 10.14 12.17
N LEU A 328 -4.36 9.52 12.43
CA LEU A 328 -3.16 9.59 11.60
C LEU A 328 -3.24 8.83 10.26
N VAL A 329 -4.09 7.80 10.13
CA VAL A 329 -4.12 6.92 8.93
C VAL A 329 -5.51 6.71 8.31
N GLY A 330 -6.58 7.20 8.95
CA GLY A 330 -7.96 6.83 8.63
C GLY A 330 -8.41 7.20 7.21
N GLU A 331 -7.88 8.30 6.66
CA GLU A 331 -8.19 8.79 5.32
C GLU A 331 -7.42 8.02 4.24
N VAL A 332 -6.11 7.81 4.44
CA VAL A 332 -5.27 7.03 3.51
C VAL A 332 -5.55 5.52 3.56
N ARG A 333 -6.18 5.01 4.63
CA ARG A 333 -6.56 3.59 4.80
C ARG A 333 -7.29 3.02 3.59
N LEU A 334 -8.29 3.73 3.06
CA LEU A 334 -9.05 3.24 1.89
C LEU A 334 -8.19 3.23 0.63
N ALA A 335 -7.41 4.30 0.39
CA ALA A 335 -6.52 4.41 -0.76
C ALA A 335 -5.45 3.30 -0.76
N LEU A 336 -4.88 2.98 0.40
CA LEU A 336 -3.91 1.90 0.57
C LEU A 336 -4.52 0.52 0.27
N TRP A 337 -5.73 0.23 0.77
CA TRP A 337 -6.42 -1.04 0.45
C TRP A 337 -6.76 -1.16 -1.04
N LEU A 338 -7.22 -0.07 -1.69
CA LEU A 338 -7.47 -0.03 -3.14
C LEU A 338 -6.18 -0.22 -3.95
N LEU A 339 -5.06 0.37 -3.51
CA LEU A 339 -3.75 0.22 -4.14
C LEU A 339 -3.23 -1.22 -4.04
N LEU A 340 -3.38 -1.88 -2.88
CA LEU A 340 -3.05 -3.30 -2.71
C LEU A 340 -3.93 -4.19 -3.59
N GLY A 341 -5.24 -3.90 -3.68
CA GLY A 341 -6.16 -4.61 -4.57
C GLY A 341 -5.76 -4.49 -6.04
N SER A 342 -5.44 -3.27 -6.49
CA SER A 342 -4.98 -2.98 -7.86
C SER A 342 -3.71 -3.76 -8.22
N VAL A 343 -2.71 -3.77 -7.34
CA VAL A 343 -1.44 -4.45 -7.63
C VAL A 343 -1.52 -5.97 -7.40
N GLY A 344 -2.43 -6.43 -6.53
CA GLY A 344 -2.83 -7.84 -6.48
C GLY A 344 -3.47 -8.31 -7.79
N LEU A 345 -4.32 -7.50 -8.41
CA LEU A 345 -4.90 -7.78 -9.72
C LEU A 345 -3.82 -7.81 -10.83
N LEU A 346 -2.86 -6.88 -10.83
CA LEU A 346 -1.71 -6.92 -11.74
C LEU A 346 -0.89 -8.21 -11.58
N LEU A 347 -0.71 -8.73 -10.36
CA LEU A 347 -0.05 -10.01 -10.13
C LEU A 347 -0.87 -11.20 -10.65
N LEU A 348 -2.20 -11.19 -10.52
CA LEU A 348 -3.06 -12.21 -11.11
C LEU A 348 -2.96 -12.22 -12.65
N ILE A 349 -2.86 -11.04 -13.27
CA ILE A 349 -2.66 -10.87 -14.72
C ILE A 349 -1.28 -11.38 -15.16
N ALA A 350 -0.24 -11.16 -14.36
CA ALA A 350 1.07 -11.79 -14.56
C ALA A 350 0.98 -13.32 -14.51
N CYS A 351 0.29 -13.87 -13.51
CA CYS A 351 0.10 -15.33 -13.38
C CYS A 351 -0.69 -15.92 -14.56
N ALA A 352 -1.73 -15.23 -15.04
CA ALA A 352 -2.52 -15.65 -16.21
C ALA A 352 -1.69 -15.66 -17.50
N ASN A 353 -0.83 -14.66 -17.71
CA ASN A 353 0.13 -14.65 -18.82
C ASN A 353 1.07 -15.85 -18.76
N ILE A 354 1.68 -16.10 -17.60
CA ILE A 354 2.65 -17.19 -17.40
C ILE A 354 1.99 -18.55 -17.57
N ALA A 355 0.74 -18.72 -17.12
CA ALA A 355 -0.06 -19.92 -17.38
C ALA A 355 -0.26 -20.15 -18.88
N CYS A 356 -0.56 -19.11 -19.66
CA CYS A 356 -0.67 -19.21 -21.13
C CYS A 356 0.64 -19.64 -21.78
N LEU A 357 1.77 -19.04 -21.39
CA LEU A 357 3.09 -19.40 -21.92
C LEU A 357 3.49 -20.83 -21.56
N LEU A 358 3.20 -21.29 -20.33
CA LEU A 358 3.44 -22.68 -19.90
C LEU A 358 2.55 -23.68 -20.64
N LEU A 359 1.28 -23.35 -20.90
CA LEU A 359 0.37 -24.17 -21.73
C LEU A 359 0.90 -24.31 -23.17
N VAL A 360 1.46 -23.25 -23.75
CA VAL A 360 2.14 -23.31 -25.06
C VAL A 360 3.37 -24.23 -24.98
N GLN A 361 4.19 -24.13 -23.93
CA GLN A 361 5.34 -25.02 -23.76
C GLN A 361 4.97 -26.50 -23.54
N LEU A 362 3.89 -26.80 -22.81
CA LEU A 362 3.40 -28.18 -22.68
C LEU A 362 3.11 -28.80 -24.03
N ASN A 363 2.55 -28.04 -24.97
CA ASN A 363 2.23 -28.54 -26.31
C ASN A 363 3.49 -29.03 -27.05
N GLY A 364 4.61 -28.32 -26.91
CA GLY A 364 5.91 -28.73 -27.44
C GLY A 364 6.60 -29.87 -26.66
N ARG A 365 6.12 -30.23 -25.46
CA ARG A 365 6.61 -31.37 -24.66
C ARG A 365 5.66 -32.57 -24.64
N ARG A 366 4.56 -32.55 -25.42
CA ARG A 366 3.52 -33.62 -25.42
C ARG A 366 4.09 -35.02 -25.66
N ALA A 367 5.03 -35.16 -26.61
CA ALA A 367 5.66 -36.46 -26.90
C ALA A 367 6.47 -37.00 -25.71
N GLU A 368 7.24 -36.14 -25.04
CA GLU A 368 8.01 -36.48 -23.83
C GLU A 368 7.09 -36.89 -22.66
N ILE A 369 5.97 -36.21 -22.49
CA ILE A 369 4.98 -36.51 -21.45
C ILE A 369 4.26 -37.83 -21.76
N ALA A 370 3.92 -38.08 -23.02
CA ALA A 370 3.27 -39.32 -23.46
C ALA A 370 4.20 -40.55 -23.30
N THR A 371 5.48 -40.46 -23.69
CA THR A 371 6.43 -41.57 -23.51
C THR A 371 6.71 -41.85 -22.04
N ARG A 372 6.91 -40.82 -21.21
CA ARG A 372 7.04 -40.99 -19.74
C ARG A 372 5.82 -41.71 -19.13
N HIS A 373 4.61 -41.38 -19.58
CA HIS A 373 3.38 -42.02 -19.09
C HIS A 373 3.24 -43.47 -19.59
N ALA A 374 3.66 -43.76 -20.82
CA ALA A 374 3.74 -45.13 -21.33
C ALA A 374 4.78 -46.00 -20.58
N ILE A 375 5.82 -45.37 -20.01
CA ILE A 375 6.81 -45.99 -19.11
C ILE A 375 6.28 -46.02 -17.64
N GLY A 376 4.99 -45.78 -17.41
CA GLY A 376 4.33 -45.93 -16.10
C GLY A 376 4.34 -44.67 -15.21
N ALA A 377 4.80 -43.51 -15.69
CA ALA A 377 4.79 -42.29 -14.88
C ALA A 377 3.35 -41.82 -14.55
N SER A 378 3.00 -41.84 -13.26
CA SER A 378 1.68 -41.44 -12.77
C SER A 378 1.38 -39.95 -13.04
N HIS A 379 0.09 -39.61 -13.21
CA HIS A 379 -0.33 -38.21 -13.37
C HIS A 379 0.12 -37.33 -12.19
N ALA A 380 0.17 -37.89 -10.97
CA ALA A 380 0.70 -37.18 -9.80
C ALA A 380 2.19 -36.85 -9.92
N ALA A 381 3.00 -37.75 -10.51
CA ALA A 381 4.41 -37.47 -10.77
C ALA A 381 4.59 -36.34 -11.81
N ILE A 382 3.81 -36.37 -12.89
CA ILE A 382 3.80 -35.31 -13.92
C ILE A 382 3.35 -33.97 -13.32
N ALA A 383 2.23 -33.95 -12.59
CA ALA A 383 1.70 -32.74 -11.97
C ALA A 383 2.69 -32.10 -10.97
N ARG A 384 3.32 -32.94 -10.13
CA ARG A 384 4.33 -32.51 -9.15
C ARG A 384 5.61 -31.98 -9.82
N GLN A 385 6.02 -32.56 -10.96
CA GLN A 385 7.13 -32.02 -11.75
C GLN A 385 6.79 -30.63 -12.35
N LEU A 386 5.58 -30.43 -12.85
CA LEU A 386 5.13 -29.13 -13.38
C LEU A 386 5.05 -28.07 -12.28
N LEU A 387 4.52 -28.44 -11.10
CA LEU A 387 4.53 -27.58 -9.91
C LEU A 387 5.96 -27.23 -9.46
N ALA A 388 6.90 -28.18 -9.49
CA ALA A 388 8.30 -27.92 -9.14
C ALA A 388 9.00 -26.98 -10.15
N GLU A 389 8.79 -27.18 -11.45
CA GLU A 389 9.31 -26.26 -12.48
C GLU A 389 8.70 -24.86 -12.33
N GLY A 390 7.39 -24.75 -12.05
CA GLY A 390 6.74 -23.49 -11.76
C GLY A 390 7.26 -22.79 -10.49
N LEU A 391 7.47 -23.56 -9.41
CA LEU A 391 8.00 -23.01 -8.15
C LEU A 391 9.45 -22.50 -8.32
N VAL A 392 10.26 -23.12 -9.17
CA VAL A 392 11.61 -22.61 -9.50
C VAL A 392 11.53 -21.23 -10.18
N TYR A 393 10.68 -21.06 -11.20
CA TYR A 393 10.50 -19.74 -11.83
C TYR A 393 9.95 -18.71 -10.85
N SER A 394 9.03 -19.10 -9.95
CA SER A 394 8.40 -18.18 -9.00
C SER A 394 9.31 -17.79 -7.84
N LEU A 395 10.15 -18.69 -7.34
CA LEU A 395 11.18 -18.35 -6.34
C LEU A 395 12.28 -17.47 -6.96
N ALA A 396 12.69 -17.71 -8.20
CA ALA A 396 13.60 -16.82 -8.92
C ALA A 396 12.99 -15.42 -9.15
N GLY A 397 11.72 -15.37 -9.54
CA GLY A 397 10.93 -14.13 -9.64
C GLY A 397 10.77 -13.41 -8.31
N GLY A 398 10.48 -14.13 -7.23
CA GLY A 398 10.33 -13.57 -5.88
C GLY A 398 11.65 -13.04 -5.30
N LEU A 399 12.78 -13.70 -5.55
CA LEU A 399 14.12 -13.21 -5.17
C LEU A 399 14.47 -11.91 -5.90
N LEU A 400 14.27 -11.85 -7.22
CA LEU A 400 14.49 -10.62 -7.98
C LEU A 400 13.47 -9.52 -7.62
N GLY A 401 12.22 -9.90 -7.34
CA GLY A 401 11.17 -9.03 -6.85
C GLY A 401 11.44 -8.45 -5.46
N LEU A 402 12.13 -9.17 -4.58
CA LEU A 402 12.59 -8.66 -3.29
C LEU A 402 13.65 -7.55 -3.46
N VAL A 403 14.57 -7.71 -4.42
CA VAL A 403 15.54 -6.65 -4.78
C VAL A 403 14.81 -5.43 -5.36
N ALA A 404 13.84 -5.65 -6.25
CA ALA A 404 12.99 -4.59 -6.81
C ALA A 404 12.18 -3.87 -5.71
N ALA A 405 11.67 -4.60 -4.71
CA ALA A 405 10.92 -4.04 -3.59
C ALA A 405 11.80 -3.25 -2.61
N PHE A 406 13.06 -3.65 -2.40
CA PHE A 406 14.03 -2.85 -1.65
C PHE A 406 14.28 -1.50 -2.33
N ALA A 407 14.51 -1.50 -3.64
CA ALA A 407 14.64 -0.28 -4.44
C ALA A 407 13.35 0.57 -4.43
N GLY A 408 12.18 -0.08 -4.46
CA GLY A 408 10.88 0.58 -4.34
C GLY A 408 10.67 1.28 -2.99
N VAL A 409 10.95 0.58 -1.88
CA VAL A 409 10.91 1.15 -0.51
C VAL A 409 11.85 2.36 -0.38
N GLU A 410 13.08 2.25 -0.89
CA GLU A 410 14.07 3.32 -0.85
C GLU A 410 13.68 4.53 -1.71
N LEU A 411 13.09 4.30 -2.88
CA LEU A 411 12.55 5.34 -3.75
C LEU A 411 11.35 6.06 -3.10
N LEU A 412 10.43 5.31 -2.47
CA LEU A 412 9.30 5.85 -1.73
C LEU A 412 9.80 6.76 -0.60
N ARG A 413 10.72 6.30 0.26
CA ARG A 413 11.26 7.11 1.37
C ARG A 413 11.93 8.41 0.90
N LYS A 414 12.55 8.40 -0.30
CA LYS A 414 13.20 9.58 -0.92
C LYS A 414 12.27 10.52 -1.68
N ARG A 415 11.04 10.10 -2.02
CA ARG A 415 10.10 10.89 -2.86
C ARG A 415 8.82 11.28 -2.15
N LEU A 416 8.51 10.67 -1.01
CA LEU A 416 7.29 10.90 -0.24
C LEU A 416 7.61 11.14 1.26
N PRO A 417 8.41 12.18 1.60
CA PRO A 417 8.79 12.46 2.99
C PRO A 417 7.57 12.81 3.87
N ASP A 418 6.54 13.42 3.28
CA ASP A 418 5.33 13.87 3.98
C ASP A 418 4.36 12.75 4.35
N VAL A 419 4.63 11.50 3.94
CA VAL A 419 3.78 10.34 4.29
C VAL A 419 4.06 9.90 5.73
N PRO A 420 3.04 9.84 6.61
CA PRO A 420 3.23 9.42 7.99
C PRO A 420 3.93 8.05 8.09
N ARG A 421 4.92 7.95 8.99
CA ARG A 421 5.69 6.72 9.28
C ARG A 421 6.54 6.19 8.11
N ILE A 422 6.79 6.96 7.05
CA ILE A 422 7.62 6.53 5.91
C ILE A 422 9.08 6.19 6.32
N SER A 423 9.56 6.77 7.41
CA SER A 423 10.85 6.47 8.06
C SER A 423 10.93 5.05 8.64
N GLU A 424 9.82 4.50 9.17
CA GLU A 424 9.72 3.13 9.68
C GLU A 424 9.67 2.06 8.56
N LEU A 425 9.56 2.49 7.30
CA LEU A 425 9.41 1.61 6.14
C LEU A 425 10.71 0.85 5.86
N ALA A 426 10.74 -0.42 6.25
CA ALA A 426 11.90 -1.30 6.12
C ALA A 426 11.50 -2.73 5.72
N VAL A 427 12.44 -3.45 5.09
CA VAL A 427 12.27 -4.88 4.79
C VAL A 427 12.32 -5.67 6.11
N ASN A 428 11.23 -6.36 6.42
CA ASN A 428 11.02 -7.06 7.69
C ASN A 428 10.61 -8.51 7.47
N THR A 429 10.70 -9.37 8.50
CA THR A 429 10.35 -10.79 8.42
C THR A 429 8.91 -11.03 7.91
N ARG A 430 7.97 -10.14 8.23
CA ARG A 430 6.59 -10.16 7.68
C ARG A 430 6.56 -9.98 6.15
N MET A 431 7.38 -9.07 5.62
CA MET A 431 7.51 -8.84 4.18
C MET A 431 8.19 -10.03 3.49
N LEU A 432 9.19 -10.65 4.12
CA LEU A 432 9.82 -11.87 3.59
C LEU A 432 8.84 -13.05 3.57
N ALA A 433 8.03 -13.23 4.62
CA ALA A 433 6.96 -14.22 4.67
C ALA A 433 5.87 -13.96 3.61
N PHE A 434 5.51 -12.69 3.38
CA PHE A 434 4.59 -12.28 2.31
C PHE A 434 5.18 -12.60 0.92
N VAL A 435 6.42 -12.19 0.63
CA VAL A 435 7.11 -12.52 -0.64
C VAL A 435 7.13 -14.02 -0.88
N LEU A 436 7.47 -14.82 0.14
CA LEU A 436 7.50 -16.28 0.04
C LEU A 436 6.10 -16.86 -0.22
N GLY A 437 5.11 -16.49 0.58
CA GLY A 437 3.73 -16.96 0.44
C GLY A 437 3.11 -16.58 -0.90
N VAL A 438 3.34 -15.35 -1.37
CA VAL A 438 2.90 -14.87 -2.69
C VAL A 438 3.64 -15.58 -3.82
N SER A 439 4.93 -15.88 -3.68
CA SER A 439 5.70 -16.66 -4.67
C SER A 439 5.16 -18.10 -4.79
N VAL A 440 4.84 -18.75 -3.67
CA VAL A 440 4.22 -20.08 -3.65
C VAL A 440 2.81 -20.03 -4.24
N LEU A 441 1.99 -19.04 -3.88
CA LEU A 441 0.63 -18.87 -4.41
C LEU A 441 0.66 -18.64 -5.93
N ALA A 442 1.51 -17.76 -6.43
CA ALA A 442 1.68 -17.50 -7.87
C ALA A 442 2.05 -18.80 -8.61
N ALA A 443 3.03 -19.54 -8.10
CA ALA A 443 3.46 -20.82 -8.68
C ALA A 443 2.32 -21.84 -8.76
N VAL A 444 1.50 -21.95 -7.70
CA VAL A 444 0.31 -22.82 -7.70
C VAL A 444 -0.70 -22.34 -8.74
N LEU A 445 -1.05 -21.05 -8.74
CA LEU A 445 -2.04 -20.46 -9.66
C LEU A 445 -1.67 -20.68 -11.13
N PHE A 446 -0.45 -20.33 -11.55
CA PHE A 446 -0.06 -20.46 -12.96
C PHE A 446 0.26 -21.90 -13.38
N SER A 447 0.59 -22.79 -12.43
CA SER A 447 0.82 -24.22 -12.72
C SER A 447 -0.48 -25.05 -12.71
N LEU A 448 -1.54 -24.60 -12.03
CA LEU A 448 -2.81 -25.32 -11.94
C LEU A 448 -3.45 -25.55 -13.31
N ALA A 449 -3.43 -24.55 -14.20
CA ALA A 449 -3.98 -24.68 -15.56
C ALA A 449 -3.28 -25.77 -16.42
N PRO A 450 -1.94 -25.79 -16.56
CA PRO A 450 -1.24 -26.88 -17.25
C PRO A 450 -1.43 -28.23 -16.55
N VAL A 451 -1.45 -28.29 -15.22
CA VAL A 451 -1.71 -29.54 -14.47
C VAL A 451 -3.11 -30.10 -14.78
N LEU A 452 -4.17 -29.28 -14.70
CA LEU A 452 -5.54 -29.69 -15.04
C LEU A 452 -5.70 -30.12 -16.51
N GLN A 453 -4.88 -29.58 -17.43
CA GLN A 453 -4.86 -30.05 -18.81
C GLN A 453 -4.27 -31.46 -18.93
N THR A 454 -3.25 -31.83 -18.14
CA THR A 454 -2.68 -33.20 -18.15
C THR A 454 -3.63 -34.25 -17.58
N PHE A 455 -4.49 -33.92 -16.62
CA PHE A 455 -5.54 -34.83 -16.12
C PHE A 455 -6.69 -35.01 -17.12
N ARG A 456 -7.01 -33.98 -17.92
CA ARG A 456 -8.12 -34.02 -18.89
C ARG A 456 -7.79 -34.72 -20.21
N HIS A 457 -6.51 -34.90 -20.52
CA HIS A 457 -6.07 -35.71 -21.66
C HIS A 457 -5.69 -37.12 -21.18
N ASN A 458 -6.64 -38.05 -21.30
CA ASN A 458 -6.36 -39.47 -21.07
C ASN A 458 -5.40 -39.98 -22.17
N LEU A 459 -4.11 -40.06 -21.83
CA LEU A 459 -3.00 -40.14 -22.79
C LEU A 459 -3.03 -41.42 -23.64
N ALA A 460 -3.63 -42.50 -23.11
CA ALA A 460 -3.75 -43.80 -23.77
C ALA A 460 -4.39 -43.76 -25.17
N GLY A 461 -5.29 -42.79 -25.44
CA GLY A 461 -5.95 -42.67 -26.75
C GLY A 461 -5.22 -41.85 -27.82
N SER A 462 -4.07 -41.24 -27.48
CA SER A 462 -3.56 -40.08 -28.25
C SER A 462 -2.46 -40.38 -29.29
N VAL A 463 -1.79 -41.53 -29.22
CA VAL A 463 -0.65 -41.87 -30.12
C VAL A 463 -1.11 -42.31 -31.52
N ILE A 464 -2.27 -42.97 -31.62
CA ILE A 464 -2.76 -43.60 -32.87
C ILE A 464 -3.52 -42.61 -33.79
N ARG A 465 -3.90 -41.40 -33.31
CA ARG A 465 -4.69 -40.43 -34.09
C ARG A 465 -3.98 -39.08 -34.31
N SER A 466 -2.82 -39.14 -34.95
CA SER A 466 -2.19 -37.95 -35.59
C SER A 466 -2.95 -37.44 -36.83
N GLY A 467 -3.96 -38.18 -37.29
CA GLY A 467 -4.85 -37.76 -38.39
C GLY A 467 -5.85 -36.68 -37.98
N LYS A 468 -5.60 -35.43 -38.43
CA LYS A 468 -6.57 -34.39 -38.80
C LYS A 468 -7.97 -34.46 -38.14
N GLY A 469 -8.09 -34.19 -36.84
CA GLY A 469 -9.43 -34.12 -36.20
C GLY A 469 -9.51 -33.63 -34.75
N ALA A 470 -8.56 -34.02 -33.89
CA ALA A 470 -8.66 -33.80 -32.42
C ALA A 470 -8.50 -32.33 -31.93
N VAL A 471 -8.53 -31.34 -32.82
CA VAL A 471 -8.12 -29.95 -32.54
C VAL A 471 -9.18 -29.14 -31.78
N SER A 472 -10.48 -29.38 -32.04
CA SER A 472 -11.58 -28.47 -31.68
C SER A 472 -11.80 -28.27 -30.17
N ARG A 473 -11.70 -29.32 -29.35
CA ARG A 473 -12.05 -29.25 -27.91
C ARG A 473 -10.87 -28.86 -27.00
N SER A 474 -9.63 -29.17 -27.39
CA SER A 474 -8.42 -28.95 -26.57
C SER A 474 -8.00 -27.47 -26.48
N GLN A 475 -8.25 -26.67 -27.52
CA GLN A 475 -7.80 -25.28 -27.58
C GLN A 475 -8.74 -24.25 -26.93
N ARG A 476 -9.95 -24.63 -26.47
CA ARG A 476 -10.93 -23.66 -25.94
C ARG A 476 -10.41 -22.88 -24.72
N LEU A 477 -9.83 -23.57 -23.73
CA LEU A 477 -9.36 -22.92 -22.50
C LEU A 477 -8.17 -21.95 -22.76
N PRO A 478 -7.11 -22.32 -23.51
CA PRO A 478 -6.08 -21.36 -23.91
C PRO A 478 -6.61 -20.17 -24.71
N ARG A 479 -7.56 -20.37 -25.64
CA ARG A 479 -8.14 -19.27 -26.43
C ARG A 479 -8.95 -18.30 -25.56
N ILE A 480 -9.72 -18.80 -24.59
CA ILE A 480 -10.47 -17.98 -23.63
C ILE A 480 -9.50 -17.21 -22.71
N LEU A 481 -8.46 -17.86 -22.18
CA LEU A 481 -7.44 -17.22 -21.35
C LEU A 481 -6.71 -16.10 -22.12
N VAL A 482 -6.26 -16.36 -23.35
CA VAL A 482 -5.59 -15.35 -24.19
C VAL A 482 -6.53 -14.20 -24.57
N GLY A 483 -7.80 -14.49 -24.90
CA GLY A 483 -8.79 -13.45 -25.19
C GLY A 483 -9.09 -12.55 -23.98
N ALA A 484 -9.31 -13.15 -22.81
CA ALA A 484 -9.52 -12.42 -21.56
C ALA A 484 -8.28 -11.61 -21.15
N GLN A 485 -7.08 -12.19 -21.29
CA GLN A 485 -5.82 -11.51 -21.03
C GLN A 485 -5.62 -10.30 -21.95
N LEU A 486 -5.89 -10.45 -23.25
CA LEU A 486 -5.74 -9.37 -24.23
C LEU A 486 -6.76 -8.24 -23.98
N ALA A 487 -8.01 -8.58 -23.67
CA ALA A 487 -9.03 -7.60 -23.30
C ALA A 487 -8.64 -6.84 -22.02
N LEU A 488 -8.23 -7.54 -20.96
CA LEU A 488 -7.87 -6.95 -19.67
C LEU A 488 -6.58 -6.11 -19.75
N ALA A 489 -5.58 -6.56 -20.51
CA ALA A 489 -4.39 -5.77 -20.81
C ALA A 489 -4.72 -4.51 -21.62
N THR A 490 -5.66 -4.60 -22.58
CA THR A 490 -6.12 -3.43 -23.35
C THR A 490 -6.86 -2.42 -22.46
N VAL A 491 -7.77 -2.88 -21.60
CA VAL A 491 -8.50 -2.03 -20.64
C VAL A 491 -7.52 -1.35 -19.67
N LEU A 492 -6.51 -2.05 -19.15
CA LEU A 492 -5.49 -1.45 -18.28
C LEU A 492 -4.58 -0.46 -19.03
N LEU A 493 -4.18 -0.77 -20.26
CA LEU A 493 -3.35 0.13 -21.07
C LEU A 493 -4.11 1.43 -21.42
N VAL A 494 -5.38 1.31 -21.82
CA VAL A 494 -6.27 2.45 -22.07
C VAL A 494 -6.53 3.24 -20.78
N GLY A 495 -6.82 2.56 -19.67
CA GLY A 495 -7.03 3.21 -18.36
C GLY A 495 -5.80 3.96 -17.85
N ALA A 496 -4.62 3.34 -17.94
CA ALA A 496 -3.35 3.97 -17.57
C ALA A 496 -2.97 5.13 -18.50
N GLY A 497 -3.20 4.98 -19.81
CA GLY A 497 -2.99 6.05 -20.79
C GLY A 497 -3.94 7.23 -20.60
N LEU A 498 -5.21 6.97 -20.30
CA LEU A 498 -6.19 8.01 -19.93
C LEU A 498 -5.83 8.69 -18.61
N PHE A 499 -5.42 7.94 -17.58
CA PHE A 499 -4.97 8.52 -16.32
C PHE A 499 -3.73 9.41 -16.52
N LEU A 500 -2.72 8.94 -17.25
CA LEU A 500 -1.51 9.70 -17.52
C LEU A 500 -1.83 10.96 -18.35
N ARG A 501 -2.69 10.86 -19.37
CA ARG A 501 -3.18 12.01 -20.15
C ARG A 501 -3.95 13.01 -19.29
N THR A 502 -4.80 12.55 -18.37
CA THR A 502 -5.52 13.42 -17.44
C THR A 502 -4.56 14.10 -16.46
N LEU A 503 -3.54 13.39 -15.96
CA LEU A 503 -2.51 13.97 -15.10
C LEU A 503 -1.69 15.04 -15.83
N MET A 504 -1.24 14.77 -17.06
CA MET A 504 -0.58 15.76 -17.93
C MET A 504 -1.49 16.94 -18.21
N SER A 505 -2.75 16.70 -18.58
CA SER A 505 -3.75 17.75 -18.83
C SER A 505 -4.15 18.57 -17.58
N LEU A 506 -3.87 18.07 -16.37
CA LEU A 506 -4.02 18.81 -15.11
C LEU A 506 -2.76 19.61 -14.76
N GLN A 507 -1.58 19.15 -15.18
CA GLN A 507 -0.32 19.90 -15.08
C GLN A 507 -0.22 21.03 -16.12
N GLU A 508 -0.77 20.80 -17.31
CA GLU A 508 -0.88 21.75 -18.43
C GLU A 508 -2.18 22.59 -18.37
N ALA A 509 -3.04 22.38 -17.36
CA ALA A 509 -4.27 23.15 -17.20
C ALA A 509 -3.93 24.65 -17.05
N PRO A 510 -4.55 25.55 -17.83
CA PRO A 510 -4.14 26.95 -17.87
C PRO A 510 -4.42 27.66 -16.53
N LEU A 511 -3.39 27.79 -15.71
CA LEU A 511 -3.40 28.33 -14.34
C LEU A 511 -3.82 29.82 -14.22
N GLY A 512 -4.08 30.49 -15.35
CA GLY A 512 -4.25 31.95 -15.42
C GLY A 512 -2.94 32.76 -15.37
N PHE A 513 -1.81 32.09 -15.12
CA PHE A 513 -0.46 32.68 -15.13
C PHE A 513 0.55 31.72 -15.79
N ARG A 514 1.69 32.23 -16.26
CA ARG A 514 2.79 31.41 -16.78
C ARG A 514 3.66 30.93 -15.61
N PRO A 515 3.85 29.61 -15.39
CA PRO A 515 4.64 29.10 -14.27
C PRO A 515 6.16 29.15 -14.51
N ASP A 516 6.60 29.22 -15.77
CA ASP A 516 7.98 28.93 -16.21
C ASP A 516 9.07 29.90 -15.71
N SER A 517 8.69 30.94 -14.98
CA SER A 517 9.61 31.90 -14.34
C SER A 517 9.06 32.42 -13.00
N VAL A 518 8.19 31.66 -12.33
CA VAL A 518 7.57 32.06 -11.05
C VAL A 518 8.36 31.50 -9.87
N LEU A 519 9.19 32.34 -9.26
CA LEU A 519 9.85 32.02 -7.99
C LEU A 519 8.89 32.27 -6.81
N THR A 520 8.31 31.20 -6.26
CA THR A 520 7.44 31.28 -5.08
C THR A 520 8.25 31.34 -3.78
N LEU A 521 8.35 32.54 -3.19
CA LEU A 521 9.01 32.79 -1.90
C LEU A 521 7.98 32.86 -0.76
N ARG A 522 7.95 31.86 0.13
CA ARG A 522 7.27 31.97 1.43
C ARG A 522 8.21 32.66 2.43
N ILE A 523 8.16 33.99 2.46
CA ILE A 523 8.92 34.81 3.42
C ILE A 523 8.16 34.84 4.75
N SER A 524 8.56 33.98 5.70
CA SER A 524 8.17 34.15 7.10
C SER A 524 8.98 35.30 7.70
N PHE A 525 8.31 36.39 8.07
CA PHE A 525 8.96 37.52 8.74
C PHE A 525 9.08 37.24 10.24
N SER A 526 10.25 37.54 10.80
CA SER A 526 10.49 37.58 12.23
C SER A 526 9.75 38.76 12.87
N SER A 527 9.24 38.60 14.10
CA SER A 527 8.55 39.64 14.88
C SER A 527 9.41 40.87 15.17
N SER A 528 10.73 40.76 15.11
CA SER A 528 11.67 41.89 15.23
C SER A 528 11.58 42.91 14.08
N PHE A 529 10.85 42.59 13.00
CA PHE A 529 10.45 43.53 11.94
C PHE A 529 9.01 44.03 12.09
N ALA A 530 8.39 43.85 13.26
CA ALA A 530 7.18 44.54 13.69
C ALA A 530 7.55 45.54 14.80
N GLU A 531 7.55 46.82 14.43
CA GLU A 531 7.71 47.92 15.39
C GLU A 531 6.57 47.94 16.42
N PRO A 532 6.81 48.47 17.64
CA PRO A 532 5.81 48.49 18.70
C PRO A 532 4.56 49.30 18.32
N PRO A 533 3.35 48.94 18.83
CA PRO A 533 2.09 49.47 18.32
C PRO A 533 1.87 50.99 18.44
N ASP A 534 2.56 51.64 19.38
CA ASP A 534 2.32 53.04 19.74
C ASP A 534 3.08 54.07 18.87
N ALA A 535 3.88 53.60 17.90
CA ALA A 535 4.55 54.45 16.91
C ALA A 535 3.57 54.97 15.85
N ALA A 536 2.77 55.98 16.19
CA ALA A 536 1.70 56.54 15.36
C ALA A 536 2.17 57.37 14.14
N VAL A 537 2.85 56.72 13.17
CA VAL A 537 3.27 57.28 11.87
C VAL A 537 3.00 56.26 10.73
N PRO A 538 3.13 56.60 9.42
CA PRO A 538 2.22 56.02 8.42
C PRO A 538 2.53 54.59 7.96
N ARG A 539 1.54 53.98 7.29
CA ARG A 539 1.61 52.67 6.61
C ARG A 539 2.64 52.67 5.45
N HIS A 540 3.93 52.66 5.76
CA HIS A 540 4.99 53.00 4.81
C HIS A 540 5.35 51.89 3.80
N PRO A 541 5.77 52.26 2.56
CA PRO A 541 6.25 51.33 1.54
C PRO A 541 7.52 50.53 1.88
N GLU A 542 8.12 50.64 3.06
CA GLU A 542 9.40 49.96 3.37
C GLU A 542 9.28 48.44 3.39
N ARG A 543 8.16 47.87 3.86
CA ARG A 543 7.89 46.43 3.70
C ARG A 543 7.80 46.01 2.22
N ARG A 544 7.35 46.90 1.33
CA ARG A 544 7.43 46.68 -0.13
C ARG A 544 8.85 46.87 -0.66
N ALA A 545 9.65 47.78 -0.11
CA ALA A 545 11.05 47.98 -0.52
C ALA A 545 11.93 46.80 -0.11
N ILE A 546 11.76 46.24 1.10
CA ILE A 546 12.46 45.03 1.58
C ILE A 546 12.02 43.82 0.77
N ALA A 547 10.71 43.64 0.53
CA ALA A 547 10.21 42.56 -0.33
C ALA A 547 10.72 42.69 -1.78
N ALA A 548 10.75 43.91 -2.34
CA ALA A 548 11.29 44.17 -3.67
C ALA A 548 12.82 44.02 -3.72
N GLY A 549 13.54 44.32 -2.63
CA GLY A 549 14.98 44.11 -2.50
C GLY A 549 15.34 42.63 -2.42
N LEU A 550 14.59 41.85 -1.65
CA LEU A 550 14.70 40.38 -1.61
C LEU A 550 14.30 39.75 -2.95
N LEU A 551 13.25 40.26 -3.61
CA LEU A 551 12.88 39.81 -4.96
C LEU A 551 13.95 40.15 -6.00
N ARG A 552 14.56 41.35 -5.96
CA ARG A 552 15.72 41.70 -6.81
C ARG A 552 16.90 40.79 -6.52
N ALA A 553 17.34 40.68 -5.27
CA ALA A 553 18.45 39.80 -4.89
C ALA A 553 18.21 38.32 -5.26
N ALA A 554 16.97 37.84 -5.22
CA ALA A 554 16.60 36.50 -5.65
C ALA A 554 16.56 36.36 -7.19
N VAL A 555 16.07 37.37 -7.92
CA VAL A 555 16.09 37.42 -9.40
C VAL A 555 17.52 37.51 -9.91
N ASP A 556 18.31 38.47 -9.43
CA ASP A 556 19.72 38.68 -9.78
C ASP A 556 20.56 37.45 -9.39
N GLY A 557 20.31 36.88 -8.19
CA GLY A 557 20.92 35.64 -7.73
C GLY A 557 20.50 34.39 -8.52
N SER A 558 19.36 34.41 -9.20
CA SER A 558 18.92 33.36 -10.13
C SER A 558 19.51 33.54 -11.54
N ALA A 559 19.63 34.79 -12.02
CA ALA A 559 20.34 35.12 -13.26
C ALA A 559 21.81 34.68 -13.19
N ALA A 560 22.46 34.90 -12.03
CA ALA A 560 23.79 34.39 -11.73
C ALA A 560 23.91 32.86 -11.68
N ARG A 561 22.79 32.11 -11.68
CA ARG A 561 22.74 30.63 -11.63
C ARG A 561 22.15 29.97 -12.86
N HIS A 562 22.00 30.71 -13.98
CA HIS A 562 21.71 30.12 -15.29
C HIS A 562 22.98 29.80 -16.11
N VAL A 563 23.97 29.19 -15.43
CA VAL A 563 25.03 28.41 -16.09
C VAL A 563 24.65 26.94 -16.02
N GLY A 564 23.85 26.49 -16.99
CA GLY A 564 23.70 25.06 -17.26
C GLY A 564 25.05 24.43 -17.64
N PRO A 565 25.22 23.10 -17.49
CA PRO A 565 26.48 22.42 -17.79
C PRO A 565 26.81 22.56 -19.29
N ARG A 566 27.74 23.46 -19.61
CA ARG A 566 28.31 23.57 -20.97
C ARG A 566 29.06 22.26 -21.29
N PRO A 567 28.87 21.66 -22.47
CA PRO A 567 29.75 20.58 -22.91
C PRO A 567 31.18 21.13 -23.06
N ILE A 568 32.17 20.35 -22.67
CA ILE A 568 33.58 20.74 -22.68
C ILE A 568 34.02 20.95 -24.13
N PRO A 569 34.44 22.17 -24.53
CA PRO A 569 35.10 22.37 -25.81
C PRO A 569 36.53 21.88 -25.71
N HIS A 570 36.91 20.88 -26.52
CA HIS A 570 38.33 20.58 -26.72
C HIS A 570 38.96 21.70 -27.54
N ALA A 571 39.70 22.59 -26.87
CA ALA A 571 40.58 23.55 -27.54
C ALA A 571 41.83 22.83 -28.08
N PRO A 572 42.40 23.27 -29.22
CA PRO A 572 43.64 22.71 -29.74
C PRO A 572 44.83 23.10 -28.86
N GLY A 573 45.77 22.18 -28.68
CA GLY A 573 47.06 22.48 -28.04
C GLY A 573 48.11 22.79 -29.10
N ASP A 574 48.52 24.05 -29.19
CA ASP A 574 49.67 24.45 -30.01
C ASP A 574 51.00 24.05 -29.35
N HIS A 575 52.03 23.86 -30.18
CA HIS A 575 53.26 23.18 -29.82
C HIS A 575 54.29 24.07 -29.10
N LEU A 576 55.01 23.48 -28.13
CA LEU A 576 56.43 23.77 -27.88
C LEU A 576 57.24 22.47 -27.78
N PHE A 577 58.53 22.58 -28.10
CA PHE A 577 59.48 21.50 -28.44
C PHE A 577 59.87 20.57 -27.27
N GLY A 578 60.36 19.35 -27.59
CA GLY A 578 60.99 18.47 -26.60
C GLY A 578 61.32 17.01 -26.97
N ASP A 579 61.92 16.75 -28.15
CA ASP A 579 62.66 15.53 -28.56
C ASP A 579 62.08 14.09 -28.41
N GLY A 580 62.62 13.10 -29.16
CA GLY A 580 62.64 11.71 -28.67
C GLY A 580 62.23 10.48 -29.51
N ALA A 581 62.30 10.47 -30.86
CA ALA A 581 62.28 9.25 -31.73
C ALA A 581 61.02 8.29 -31.68
N GLY A 582 60.91 7.29 -32.59
CA GLY A 582 59.93 6.20 -32.40
C GLY A 582 59.48 5.29 -33.59
N ALA A 583 59.09 5.86 -34.74
CA ALA A 583 58.77 5.17 -36.02
C ALA A 583 57.50 4.23 -36.14
N ARG A 584 57.17 3.91 -37.41
CA ARG A 584 56.32 2.79 -37.96
C ARG A 584 54.77 2.92 -38.13
N ARG A 585 54.39 3.58 -39.24
CA ARG A 585 53.40 3.19 -40.31
C ARG A 585 52.30 2.12 -40.05
N ARG A 586 51.04 2.47 -40.39
CA ARG A 586 49.97 1.77 -41.22
C ARG A 586 48.57 2.17 -40.71
N GLY A 587 47.49 2.32 -41.50
CA GLY A 587 47.27 2.30 -42.96
C GLY A 587 45.81 1.93 -43.36
N THR A 588 45.31 2.36 -44.53
CA THR A 588 43.94 2.14 -45.15
C THR A 588 42.77 2.97 -44.56
N LEU A 589 41.83 3.62 -45.30
CA LEU A 589 41.03 3.37 -46.55
C LEU A 589 39.83 2.41 -46.29
N ARG A 590 38.60 2.53 -46.85
CA ARG A 590 37.90 3.30 -47.94
C ARG A 590 36.33 3.08 -47.79
N ARG A 591 35.30 3.61 -48.52
CA ARG A 591 35.09 4.56 -49.66
C ARG A 591 33.57 5.00 -49.77
N HIS A 592 33.28 6.29 -50.05
CA HIS A 592 32.09 6.94 -50.69
C HIS A 592 30.58 6.64 -50.37
N GLY A 593 29.75 7.69 -50.59
CA GLY A 593 28.38 7.62 -51.15
C GLY A 593 27.73 9.02 -51.32
N ILE A 594 27.34 9.46 -52.54
CA ILE A 594 26.74 10.80 -52.83
C ILE A 594 25.75 10.72 -54.03
N HIS A 595 24.57 11.35 -53.91
CA HIS A 595 23.78 12.09 -54.93
C HIS A 595 22.34 12.35 -54.40
N GLY A 596 21.59 13.38 -54.82
CA GLY A 596 21.86 14.47 -55.77
C GLY A 596 20.67 15.48 -55.86
N ASP A 597 20.82 16.57 -56.63
CA ASP A 597 19.98 17.79 -56.56
C ASP A 597 18.84 17.94 -57.60
N ARG A 598 17.89 18.85 -57.27
CA ARG A 598 17.10 19.78 -58.14
C ARG A 598 16.31 20.72 -57.19
N ALA A 599 16.33 22.06 -57.27
CA ALA A 599 16.04 23.01 -58.38
C ALA A 599 14.51 23.09 -58.71
N ASP A 600 13.84 24.25 -58.83
CA ASP A 600 14.30 25.66 -58.80
C ASP A 600 13.14 26.70 -58.61
N GLN A 601 13.47 27.98 -58.30
CA GLN A 601 12.62 29.23 -58.41
C GLN A 601 11.28 29.34 -57.61
N GLY A 602 10.71 30.49 -57.21
CA GLY A 602 11.07 31.94 -57.21
C GLY A 602 9.83 32.86 -57.47
N ASP A 603 9.67 34.14 -57.04
CA ASP A 603 10.27 34.99 -55.98
C ASP A 603 9.49 36.36 -55.83
N TRP A 604 9.83 37.24 -54.86
CA TRP A 604 9.51 38.69 -54.63
C TRP A 604 8.10 39.26 -54.19
N HIS A 605 8.08 39.71 -52.92
CA HIS A 605 7.59 40.97 -52.26
C HIS A 605 7.28 42.28 -53.07
N PRO A 606 6.79 43.43 -52.46
CA PRO A 606 5.90 43.70 -51.29
C PRO A 606 4.97 44.98 -51.40
N ARG A 607 4.39 45.46 -50.25
CA ARG A 607 3.65 46.76 -49.95
C ARG A 607 2.14 46.82 -50.29
N GLY A 608 1.29 47.60 -49.59
CA GLY A 608 1.46 48.40 -48.35
C GLY A 608 0.22 49.27 -47.98
N ASP A 609 0.14 49.70 -46.70
CA ASP A 609 -0.69 50.75 -46.05
C ASP A 609 -2.25 50.78 -46.16
N GLY A 610 -2.94 51.34 -45.13
CA GLY A 610 -4.38 51.66 -45.18
C GLY A 610 -5.21 51.75 -43.87
N SER A 611 -5.02 52.81 -43.07
CA SER A 611 -5.98 53.49 -42.14
C SER A 611 -7.25 52.82 -41.55
N ALA A 612 -7.48 52.99 -40.22
CA ALA A 612 -8.79 52.88 -39.54
C ALA A 612 -9.54 54.24 -39.49
N PRO A 613 -10.86 54.35 -39.16
CA PRO A 613 -11.38 54.25 -37.78
C PRO A 613 -12.83 53.66 -37.62
N ARG A 614 -13.42 53.74 -36.41
CA ARG A 614 -14.84 53.36 -36.07
C ARG A 614 -15.80 54.58 -36.11
N PRO A 615 -17.15 54.40 -36.16
CA PRO A 615 -17.97 54.30 -34.91
C PRO A 615 -19.25 53.40 -34.97
N ASP A 616 -19.96 53.29 -33.84
CA ASP A 616 -21.31 52.71 -33.58
C ASP A 616 -22.49 53.57 -34.17
N PRO A 617 -23.83 53.26 -34.10
CA PRO A 617 -24.57 52.37 -33.16
C PRO A 617 -25.85 51.61 -33.70
N LEU A 618 -26.76 51.23 -32.78
CA LEU A 618 -27.97 50.38 -32.88
C LEU A 618 -29.23 50.96 -33.58
N ARG A 619 -30.07 50.08 -34.16
CA ARG A 619 -31.57 50.05 -34.35
C ARG A 619 -31.94 48.98 -35.42
N ASP A 620 -33.14 48.41 -35.64
CA ASP A 620 -34.43 48.10 -34.95
C ASP A 620 -34.88 46.70 -35.55
N LEU A 621 -36.00 45.98 -35.38
CA LEU A 621 -37.41 46.06 -34.92
C LEU A 621 -37.76 44.75 -34.13
N ALA A 622 -38.88 44.46 -33.44
CA ALA A 622 -40.27 44.97 -33.25
C ALA A 622 -41.43 44.20 -33.98
N ILE A 623 -42.56 43.97 -33.26
CA ILE A 623 -43.95 43.62 -33.74
C ILE A 623 -44.19 42.16 -34.27
N ARG A 624 -45.25 41.37 -33.96
CA ARG A 624 -46.52 41.49 -33.15
C ARG A 624 -47.14 40.09 -32.77
N ARG A 625 -47.85 40.00 -31.61
CA ARG A 625 -49.05 39.17 -31.21
C ARG A 625 -49.07 37.63 -31.47
N ALA A 626 -49.48 36.71 -30.55
CA ALA A 626 -50.72 36.56 -29.71
C ALA A 626 -51.99 36.18 -30.54
N THR A 627 -52.89 35.23 -30.19
CA THR A 627 -53.22 34.44 -28.95
C THR A 627 -54.08 33.21 -29.36
N ASP A 628 -53.88 31.98 -28.86
CA ASP A 628 -54.52 31.27 -27.71
C ASP A 628 -55.92 30.60 -27.91
N ARG A 629 -56.14 29.46 -27.21
CA ARG A 629 -57.38 28.75 -26.77
C ARG A 629 -58.13 27.66 -27.59
N ARG A 630 -58.19 26.49 -26.91
CA ARG A 630 -59.29 25.46 -26.80
C ARG A 630 -59.55 24.49 -27.98
N ARG A 631 -60.31 23.38 -27.81
CA ARG A 631 -60.27 22.22 -26.86
C ARG A 631 -61.47 21.27 -27.17
N VAL A 632 -61.30 19.95 -26.94
CA VAL A 632 -62.34 18.92 -26.60
C VAL A 632 -63.11 18.20 -27.75
N ALA A 633 -63.24 16.86 -27.57
CA ALA A 633 -64.20 15.88 -28.16
C ALA A 633 -64.05 15.48 -29.66
N SER A 634 -64.43 14.26 -30.11
CA SER A 634 -64.63 12.93 -29.47
C SER A 634 -64.90 11.83 -30.54
N ARG A 635 -65.03 10.54 -30.16
CA ARG A 635 -65.68 9.42 -30.89
C ARG A 635 -64.96 8.84 -32.14
N ASP A 636 -65.16 7.57 -32.56
CA ASP A 636 -65.52 6.30 -31.87
C ASP A 636 -65.35 5.08 -32.82
N ARG A 637 -65.28 3.83 -32.29
CA ARG A 637 -65.38 2.52 -33.01
C ARG A 637 -64.26 2.20 -34.04
N ALA A 638 -64.08 0.97 -34.60
CA ALA A 638 -64.16 -0.45 -34.19
C ALA A 638 -63.57 -1.29 -35.38
N CYS A 639 -63.43 -2.64 -35.44
CA CYS A 639 -63.73 -3.80 -34.59
C CYS A 639 -62.85 -5.03 -35.01
N SER A 640 -63.02 -6.20 -34.37
CA SER A 640 -62.36 -7.53 -34.63
C SER A 640 -60.83 -7.60 -34.42
N GLY A 641 -60.22 -8.64 -33.82
CA GLY A 641 -60.71 -9.86 -33.16
C GLY A 641 -59.70 -11.02 -33.32
N GLY A 642 -59.48 -11.97 -32.39
CA GLY A 642 -59.95 -12.18 -31.01
C GLY A 642 -59.60 -13.61 -30.52
N ILE A 643 -59.94 -13.99 -29.27
CA ILE A 643 -60.05 -15.38 -28.74
C ILE A 643 -58.68 -16.15 -28.57
N GLU A 644 -58.33 -16.82 -27.45
CA GLU A 644 -59.04 -17.13 -26.19
C GLU A 644 -58.14 -17.31 -24.91
N THR A 645 -58.81 -17.17 -23.75
CA THR A 645 -58.62 -17.73 -22.36
C THR A 645 -57.28 -18.36 -21.87
N ARG A 646 -56.76 -18.14 -20.64
CA ARG A 646 -57.31 -18.27 -19.23
C ARG A 646 -57.48 -19.75 -18.78
N ARG A 647 -57.26 -20.18 -17.51
CA ARG A 647 -57.08 -19.50 -16.19
C ARG A 647 -56.55 -20.49 -15.09
N TYR A 648 -56.10 -19.94 -13.95
CA TYR A 648 -56.11 -20.49 -12.56
C TYR A 648 -55.03 -21.47 -12.01
N SER A 649 -54.91 -21.41 -10.68
CA SER A 649 -54.12 -22.19 -9.69
C SER A 649 -55.09 -23.20 -8.98
N PRO A 650 -54.79 -24.02 -7.91
CA PRO A 650 -53.65 -23.98 -6.97
C PRO A 650 -53.16 -25.31 -6.27
N VAL A 651 -52.16 -25.17 -5.37
CA VAL A 651 -52.06 -25.81 -4.01
C VAL A 651 -51.68 -27.31 -3.79
N ARG A 652 -50.87 -27.50 -2.72
CA ARG A 652 -50.61 -28.67 -1.83
C ARG A 652 -49.60 -29.78 -2.19
N CYS A 653 -49.09 -30.38 -1.12
CA CYS A 653 -48.09 -31.46 -1.06
C CYS A 653 -48.76 -32.85 -1.01
N PRO A 654 -47.96 -33.92 -1.14
CA PRO A 654 -48.06 -35.02 -0.17
C PRO A 654 -46.70 -35.41 0.46
N CYS A 655 -46.73 -36.30 1.46
CA CYS A 655 -45.60 -36.74 2.27
C CYS A 655 -45.29 -38.24 2.12
N LEU A 656 -44.26 -38.71 2.83
CA LEU A 656 -44.01 -40.11 3.26
C LEU A 656 -43.59 -41.15 2.18
N ARG A 657 -42.33 -41.60 2.26
CA ARG A 657 -41.97 -42.90 2.87
C ARG A 657 -40.45 -43.05 3.15
N ARG A 658 -40.16 -43.79 4.21
CA ARG A 658 -38.90 -44.51 4.58
C ARG A 658 -39.21 -46.04 4.47
N PRO A 659 -38.31 -47.02 4.73
CA PRO A 659 -36.97 -46.94 5.35
C PRO A 659 -35.85 -47.74 4.62
N ASP A 660 -34.62 -47.61 5.11
CA ASP A 660 -33.69 -48.69 5.55
C ASP A 660 -32.33 -48.08 5.95
N VAL A 661 -31.34 -48.82 6.49
CA VAL A 661 -31.21 -49.58 7.77
C VAL A 661 -29.71 -49.99 7.89
N SER A 662 -29.22 -50.29 9.10
CA SER A 662 -27.80 -50.60 9.46
C SER A 662 -26.81 -49.42 9.43
N GLY A 663 -25.75 -49.38 10.26
CA GLY A 663 -25.44 -50.23 11.42
C GLY A 663 -24.04 -49.98 12.01
N CYS A 664 -23.93 -49.94 13.35
CA CYS A 664 -22.71 -49.72 14.18
C CYS A 664 -21.96 -48.37 14.03
N GLY A 665 -21.38 -47.76 15.07
CA GLY A 665 -21.54 -47.99 16.52
C GLY A 665 -20.27 -47.70 17.36
N ARG A 666 -20.37 -46.90 18.44
CA ARG A 666 -19.49 -46.93 19.65
C ARG A 666 -20.10 -46.09 20.81
N ARG A 667 -19.64 -46.35 22.04
CA ARG A 667 -20.24 -45.94 23.34
C ARG A 667 -19.49 -44.77 24.03
N VAL A 668 -20.17 -44.17 25.04
CA VAL A 668 -19.61 -43.69 26.34
C VAL A 668 -18.77 -42.39 26.31
N ASP A 669 -18.84 -41.45 27.27
CA ASP A 669 -19.49 -41.42 28.61
C ASP A 669 -19.98 -40.00 29.05
N ARG A 670 -20.72 -39.93 30.18
CA ARG A 670 -20.95 -38.82 31.18
C ARG A 670 -21.03 -37.33 30.76
N GLY A 671 -21.90 -36.49 31.35
CA GLY A 671 -23.01 -36.74 32.29
C GLY A 671 -23.41 -35.53 33.17
N GLY A 672 -24.72 -35.38 33.46
CA GLY A 672 -25.31 -34.53 34.53
C GLY A 672 -25.45 -33.02 34.29
N ALA A 673 -26.35 -32.27 34.97
CA ALA A 673 -27.53 -32.67 35.76
C ALA A 673 -28.45 -31.46 36.16
N ARG A 674 -29.79 -31.62 36.03
CA ARG A 674 -30.88 -30.99 36.85
C ARG A 674 -31.04 -29.44 36.81
N CYS A 675 -32.19 -28.80 37.12
CA CYS A 675 -33.56 -29.25 37.44
C CYS A 675 -34.64 -28.18 37.13
N LEU A 676 -35.91 -28.60 36.97
CA LEU A 676 -37.16 -27.81 37.19
C LEU A 676 -37.69 -28.06 38.65
N PRO A 677 -38.83 -27.52 39.15
CA PRO A 677 -39.93 -26.69 38.57
C PRO A 677 -40.23 -25.40 39.41
N ASP A 678 -41.37 -24.66 39.41
CA ASP A 678 -42.67 -24.74 38.70
C ASP A 678 -43.25 -23.33 38.30
N SER A 679 -44.48 -22.95 38.70
CA SER A 679 -45.27 -21.87 38.10
C SER A 679 -46.45 -21.33 38.97
N ARG A 680 -47.18 -20.31 38.45
CA ARG A 680 -48.44 -19.66 38.95
C ARG A 680 -48.24 -18.65 40.11
N SER A 681 -49.14 -17.69 40.38
CA SER A 681 -50.48 -17.37 39.83
C SER A 681 -50.67 -15.85 39.59
N ALA A 682 -51.82 -15.42 39.05
CA ALA A 682 -52.14 -14.03 38.71
C ALA A 682 -53.27 -13.44 39.59
N CYS A 683 -53.39 -12.10 39.63
CA CYS A 683 -54.56 -11.38 40.12
C CYS A 683 -54.79 -10.05 39.36
N HIS A 684 -56.04 -9.65 39.23
CA HIS A 684 -56.54 -8.34 38.74
C HIS A 684 -56.57 -7.31 39.91
N ASP A 685 -56.94 -6.02 39.79
CA ASP A 685 -57.86 -5.38 38.83
C ASP A 685 -57.70 -3.83 38.70
N HIS A 686 -58.40 -3.23 37.70
CA HIS A 686 -59.01 -1.86 37.59
C HIS A 686 -58.28 -0.59 38.14
N ARG A 687 -58.34 0.64 37.57
CA ARG A 687 -59.09 1.39 36.50
C ARG A 687 -58.37 2.76 36.28
N SER A 688 -58.66 3.70 35.36
CA SER A 688 -59.48 3.83 34.12
C SER A 688 -59.13 5.15 33.38
N ASP A 689 -59.46 5.25 32.07
CA ASP A 689 -59.63 6.48 31.25
C ASP A 689 -58.38 7.40 31.01
N THR A 690 -58.25 8.20 29.93
CA THR A 690 -59.18 8.55 28.82
C THR A 690 -58.43 8.85 27.48
N SER A 691 -59.10 8.60 26.34
CA SER A 691 -59.00 9.28 25.01
C SER A 691 -57.64 9.66 24.35
N ALA A 692 -57.45 9.19 23.10
CA ALA A 692 -56.60 9.81 22.05
C ALA A 692 -57.43 10.82 21.18
N PRO A 693 -56.91 11.61 20.19
CA PRO A 693 -56.04 11.25 19.04
C PRO A 693 -54.85 12.24 18.83
N GLY A 694 -54.04 12.30 17.75
CA GLY A 694 -53.88 11.58 16.47
C GLY A 694 -52.55 12.03 15.79
N ALA A 695 -51.86 11.23 14.96
CA ALA A 695 -52.07 11.02 13.51
C ALA A 695 -51.67 12.24 12.60
N VAL A 696 -50.96 12.11 11.45
CA VAL A 696 -50.33 10.94 10.80
C VAL A 696 -49.23 11.31 9.77
N ALA A 697 -48.18 10.47 9.69
CA ALA A 697 -47.25 10.11 8.59
C ALA A 697 -46.97 10.99 7.34
N ARG A 698 -45.72 10.89 6.84
CA ARG A 698 -45.34 10.23 5.55
C ARG A 698 -43.82 9.95 5.51
N SER A 699 -43.34 8.71 5.39
CA SER A 699 -43.41 7.72 4.29
C SER A 699 -42.21 7.81 3.33
N VAL A 700 -41.21 6.96 3.58
CA VAL A 700 -40.07 6.64 2.69
C VAL A 700 -40.58 6.04 1.37
N LYS A 701 -39.85 6.27 0.26
CA LYS A 701 -39.97 5.44 -0.95
C LYS A 701 -38.65 5.37 -1.74
N ILE A 702 -38.18 4.13 -1.92
CA ILE A 702 -37.08 3.67 -2.80
C ILE A 702 -35.71 4.23 -2.42
#